data_AF-A0A0N1GLZ7-F1
#
_entry.id   AF-A0A0N1GLZ7-F1
#
_cell.length_a   1.000
_cell.length_b   1.000
_cell.length_c   1.000
_cell.angle_alpha   90.00
_cell.angle_beta   90.00
_cell.angle_gamma   90.00
#
_symmetry.space_group_name_H-M   'P 1'
#
loop_
_entity.id
_entity.type
_entity.pdbx_description
1 polymer ?
#
loop_
_entity_poly.entity_id
_entity_poly.type
_entity_poly.pdbx_seq_one_letter_code
_entity_poly.pdbx_strand_id
1 'polypeptide(L)'
;MRYRILGVTQTADDQGDAVPVPGARLRALLTALALRPGRLTAPETLIDEVWGDTPPQDAPAALQALIGRLRRAVGKDSVTSAPGGYRLAATGDDVDLFVFERLVRQGNEALGRGDAPTAARTLDDALALWRGPALADLPDRTAATRPEALRMEATRARAEADLLLGRAREAVPRLTELAEAHPYDEPLHALLIRALRDTGREADALAAYETARRTLADGLGTDPGPHLRALHTELLNRPEPAHAASPAHGAPPAHGAPSAHSPGPVAPPTPRAPLQLPERTGNIRPRLTSFVGREPELDAIRSELHRARLVTLTGPGGSGKTRLAEEAAAGLPQAWLAELAPLDRPEAVPGAVVSALGLRETVLMTTELASPQDDPVALLVEYCAPRSQLLILDNCEHVIGAAAALAETLLTRCPGLTILATSREPLGVPGESVRPVDPLLPDQAHRLFTERATAVRPDAAAALRDEEAIAEICRRLDGLPLAIELAAARLRLLTPRQIADRLDDRFRLLTSGSRTVLPRQQTLRAVVDWSWDLLDEPERTLLRELSVFAGGWDLEAAEAVCTGPVADLVGALVDKSLVVAAPCERGDGGGMRYRMLETIHEYATERAAELPRCRAAARRRHLGWVRALVERADPLLRSAGQLLWISRLETELDNIRVALQRALTSGDEEEAIALCLATGWFWWLRNYRHEGAEWSDRILRLGAVLDTLRETGPEEPFTVPADLTARMAALDPVDALLGTPAATEEAHPRHAQRMNLRMLNLFLLSESDPKDLVADPRYQEYLVRLRADYEPGGPRSARMPGLLWPLTAFQMRDMVDVRGVLDRAVANCRLHGGDWELGCALMFRTHMVVDSPGGLHGVDDDLAELRVLSLRVGDRWMRAQVCGAAGEAEMARGRFVEAEREYREALRLAYEVGAYAESPFLMARLAEISYRSGDVEGALTALDEANGAADRYGVPDVRAFVLLLRSHIALHQGEVAHARVLCDEVRVAAGAGTPPPQFVAALNMLDADLTAVESGPERGLPMLADTLRQAVADQCAEAVTSSILDSAAHLLTQLGDHPRATRLLAAADALLGPHPRPAPQHVRAELADAAARDALGAERYAAERALGTPLTVTDALHELTDGVRDHPAGPSAAQAPTSR
;
A
#
# COMPACT_ATOMS: atom_id res chain seq x y z
N MET A 1 -18.69 -53.06 20.49
CA MET A 1 -19.08 -51.63 20.46
C MET A 1 -17.89 -50.82 20.00
N ARG A 2 -18.08 -49.85 19.11
CA ARG A 2 -17.05 -48.90 18.66
C ARG A 2 -17.34 -47.50 19.17
N TYR A 3 -16.31 -46.82 19.66
CA TYR A 3 -16.36 -45.47 20.22
C TYR A 3 -15.65 -44.51 19.28
N ARG A 4 -16.36 -43.45 18.89
CA ARG A 4 -15.95 -42.52 17.85
C ARG A 4 -15.76 -41.13 18.43
N ILE A 5 -14.52 -40.76 18.77
CA ILE A 5 -14.15 -39.51 19.49
C ILE A 5 -13.32 -38.52 18.65
N LEU A 6 -13.00 -38.85 17.40
CA LEU A 6 -12.41 -37.92 16.41
C LEU A 6 -13.49 -37.05 15.74
N GLY A 7 -14.22 -36.29 16.55
CA GLY A 7 -15.39 -35.50 16.18
C GLY A 7 -16.39 -35.44 17.34
N VAL A 8 -17.64 -35.08 17.06
CA VAL A 8 -18.72 -35.25 18.05
C VAL A 8 -18.84 -36.74 18.39
N THR A 9 -18.87 -37.04 19.69
CA THR A 9 -18.79 -38.39 20.22
C THR A 9 -19.98 -39.22 19.79
N GLN A 10 -19.68 -40.34 19.13
CA GLN A 10 -20.67 -41.31 18.67
C GLN A 10 -20.31 -42.72 19.14
N THR A 11 -21.31 -43.58 19.20
CA THR A 11 -21.13 -45.01 19.44
C THR A 11 -21.79 -45.81 18.34
N ALA A 12 -21.16 -46.90 17.96
CA ALA A 12 -21.75 -47.88 17.05
C ALA A 12 -21.70 -49.27 17.68
N ASP A 13 -22.72 -50.08 17.44
CA ASP A 13 -22.72 -51.48 17.88
C ASP A 13 -21.82 -52.36 16.99
N ASP A 14 -21.83 -53.67 17.24
CA ASP A 14 -21.00 -54.63 16.49
C ASP A 14 -21.48 -54.85 15.04
N GLN A 15 -22.70 -54.40 14.71
CA GLN A 15 -23.22 -54.39 13.34
C GLN A 15 -22.96 -53.05 12.63
N GLY A 16 -22.46 -52.04 13.34
CA GLY A 16 -22.15 -50.72 12.82
C GLY A 16 -23.29 -49.71 12.94
N ASP A 17 -24.40 -50.10 13.58
CA ASP A 17 -25.56 -49.23 13.78
C ASP A 17 -25.28 -48.18 14.86
N ALA A 18 -25.71 -46.95 14.61
CA ALA A 18 -25.47 -45.83 15.50
C ALA A 18 -26.30 -45.95 16.79
N VAL A 19 -25.62 -45.99 17.93
CA VAL A 19 -26.24 -45.97 19.25
C VAL A 19 -26.23 -44.52 19.76
N PRO A 20 -27.39 -43.88 19.99
CA PRO A 20 -27.45 -42.48 20.35
C PRO A 20 -27.01 -42.26 21.80
N VAL A 21 -26.11 -41.29 22.02
CA VAL A 21 -25.70 -40.81 23.35
C VAL A 21 -26.29 -39.40 23.57
N PRO A 22 -27.45 -39.28 24.22
CA PRO A 22 -28.16 -38.01 24.32
C PRO A 22 -27.51 -37.08 25.36
N GLY A 23 -27.21 -35.85 24.91
CA GLY A 23 -26.76 -34.75 25.77
C GLY A 23 -25.23 -34.57 25.82
N ALA A 24 -24.80 -33.30 25.77
CA ALA A 24 -23.39 -32.92 25.70
C ALA A 24 -22.55 -33.46 26.87
N ARG A 25 -23.05 -33.37 28.11
CA ARG A 25 -22.34 -33.89 29.30
C ARG A 25 -22.21 -35.42 29.31
N LEU A 26 -23.17 -36.13 28.69
CA LEU A 26 -23.10 -37.59 28.58
C LEU A 26 -22.06 -38.01 27.54
N ARG A 27 -21.96 -37.26 26.44
CA ARG A 27 -20.92 -37.41 25.43
C ARG A 27 -19.54 -37.09 26.00
N ALA A 28 -19.39 -35.96 26.70
CA ALA A 28 -18.14 -35.58 27.37
C ALA A 28 -17.63 -36.67 28.32
N LEU A 29 -18.51 -37.26 29.15
CA LEU A 29 -18.15 -38.36 30.05
C LEU A 29 -17.68 -39.60 29.28
N LEU A 30 -18.34 -39.93 28.17
CA LEU A 30 -17.93 -41.04 27.33
C LEU A 30 -16.58 -40.75 26.65
N THR A 31 -16.34 -39.53 26.17
CA THR A 31 -15.05 -39.10 25.62
C THR A 31 -13.92 -39.26 26.64
N ALA A 32 -14.11 -38.76 27.86
CA ALA A 32 -13.13 -38.85 28.95
C ALA A 32 -12.76 -40.30 29.31
N LEU A 33 -13.74 -41.20 29.29
CA LEU A 33 -13.53 -42.64 29.51
C LEU A 33 -12.87 -43.32 28.28
N ALA A 34 -13.25 -42.93 27.06
CA ALA A 34 -12.71 -43.49 25.82
C ALA A 34 -11.25 -43.07 25.55
N LEU A 35 -10.77 -41.97 26.14
CA LEU A 35 -9.35 -41.62 26.17
C LEU A 35 -8.49 -42.65 26.92
N ARG A 36 -9.12 -43.49 27.75
CA ARG A 36 -8.45 -44.45 28.65
C ARG A 36 -9.11 -45.82 28.59
N PRO A 37 -9.17 -46.47 27.40
CA PRO A 37 -9.90 -47.72 27.23
C PRO A 37 -9.33 -48.79 28.17
N GLY A 38 -10.22 -49.45 28.92
CA GLY A 38 -9.85 -50.52 29.86
C GLY A 38 -9.19 -50.06 31.17
N ARG A 39 -8.89 -48.77 31.35
CA ARG A 39 -8.24 -48.23 32.57
C ARG A 39 -9.24 -47.63 33.54
N LEU A 40 -8.97 -47.80 34.84
CA LEU A 40 -9.74 -47.15 35.90
C LEU A 40 -9.41 -45.65 35.96
N THR A 41 -10.46 -44.83 35.97
CA THR A 41 -10.37 -43.37 36.09
C THR A 41 -11.10 -42.93 37.35
N ALA A 42 -10.41 -42.13 38.16
CA ALA A 42 -10.94 -41.64 39.44
C ALA A 42 -12.14 -40.70 39.22
N PRO A 43 -13.13 -40.69 40.13
CA PRO A 43 -14.28 -39.78 40.05
C PRO A 43 -13.88 -38.31 39.92
N GLU A 44 -12.85 -37.89 40.65
CA GLU A 44 -12.35 -36.51 40.68
C GLU A 44 -11.86 -36.09 39.29
N THR A 45 -11.04 -36.93 38.63
CA THR A 45 -10.56 -36.69 37.26
C THR A 45 -11.70 -36.60 36.24
N LEU A 46 -12.72 -37.46 36.38
CA LEU A 46 -13.89 -37.40 35.48
C LEU A 46 -14.74 -36.15 35.75
N ILE A 47 -14.79 -35.66 36.99
CA ILE A 47 -15.48 -34.42 37.31
C ILE A 47 -14.77 -33.23 36.64
N ASP A 48 -13.46 -33.15 36.79
CA ASP A 48 -12.67 -32.07 36.21
C ASP A 48 -12.78 -32.07 34.68
N GLU A 49 -12.69 -33.23 34.03
CA GLU A 49 -12.76 -33.32 32.57
C GLU A 49 -14.17 -33.12 32.00
N VAL A 50 -15.22 -33.50 32.73
CA VAL A 50 -16.60 -33.35 32.22
C VAL A 50 -17.15 -31.95 32.46
N TRP A 51 -16.74 -31.27 33.54
CA TRP A 51 -17.28 -29.97 33.93
C TRP A 51 -16.32 -28.78 33.81
N GLY A 52 -15.00 -29.01 33.75
CA GLY A 52 -13.99 -27.95 33.77
C GLY A 52 -14.12 -27.09 35.03
N ASP A 53 -13.97 -25.78 34.88
CA ASP A 53 -14.03 -24.81 35.99
C ASP A 53 -15.45 -24.58 36.57
N THR A 54 -16.46 -25.31 36.09
CA THR A 54 -17.88 -25.14 36.49
C THR A 54 -18.56 -26.42 37.00
N PRO A 55 -18.02 -27.09 38.04
CA PRO A 55 -18.65 -28.27 38.60
C PRO A 55 -19.97 -27.93 39.34
N PRO A 56 -20.97 -28.82 39.33
CA PRO A 56 -22.20 -28.64 40.10
C PRO A 56 -21.94 -28.80 41.61
N GLN A 57 -22.81 -28.22 42.45
CA GLN A 57 -22.64 -28.19 43.92
C GLN A 57 -22.39 -29.56 44.56
N ASP A 58 -22.99 -30.63 44.02
CA ASP A 58 -22.71 -32.02 44.39
C ASP A 58 -22.24 -32.81 43.16
N ALA A 59 -20.98 -32.55 42.77
CA ALA A 59 -20.34 -33.17 41.61
C ALA A 59 -20.25 -34.72 41.69
N PRO A 60 -19.94 -35.34 42.85
CA PRO A 60 -19.96 -36.79 42.98
C PRO A 60 -21.34 -37.41 42.68
N ALA A 61 -22.43 -36.84 43.22
CA ALA A 61 -23.78 -37.33 42.94
C ALA A 61 -24.18 -37.12 41.47
N ALA A 62 -23.81 -35.98 40.88
CA ALA A 62 -24.06 -35.69 39.47
C ALA A 62 -23.32 -36.67 38.54
N LEU A 63 -22.07 -37.04 38.87
CA LEU A 63 -21.30 -38.03 38.12
C LEU A 63 -21.94 -39.42 38.20
N GLN A 64 -22.38 -39.87 39.38
CA GLN A 64 -23.11 -41.15 39.54
C GLN A 64 -24.36 -41.20 38.66
N ALA A 65 -25.12 -40.11 38.60
CA ALA A 65 -26.31 -40.00 37.75
C ALA A 65 -25.98 -40.04 36.25
N LEU A 66 -24.86 -39.42 35.82
CA LEU A 66 -24.39 -39.51 34.44
C LEU A 66 -23.92 -40.94 34.09
N ILE A 67 -23.18 -41.62 34.98
CA ILE A 67 -22.76 -43.02 34.77
C ILE A 67 -23.98 -43.95 34.63
N GLY A 68 -25.01 -43.77 35.46
CA GLY A 68 -26.25 -44.52 35.35
C GLY A 68 -27.01 -44.28 34.04
N ARG A 69 -26.97 -43.04 33.51
CA ARG A 69 -27.51 -42.73 32.18
C ARG A 69 -26.67 -43.32 31.06
N LEU A 70 -25.34 -43.29 31.18
CA LEU A 70 -24.43 -43.80 30.17
C LEU A 70 -24.61 -45.32 30.01
N ARG A 71 -24.67 -46.07 31.12
CA ARG A 71 -24.97 -47.51 31.12
C ARG A 71 -26.30 -47.88 30.45
N ARG A 72 -27.31 -47.02 30.53
CA ARG A 72 -28.59 -47.22 29.84
C ARG A 72 -28.47 -46.98 28.34
N ALA A 73 -27.62 -46.05 27.91
CA ALA A 73 -27.41 -45.74 26.51
C ALA A 73 -26.50 -46.76 25.80
N VAL A 74 -25.37 -47.12 26.40
CA VAL A 74 -24.33 -47.95 25.74
C VAL A 74 -24.24 -49.39 26.26
N GLY A 75 -25.11 -49.79 27.18
CA GLY A 75 -25.12 -51.12 27.80
C GLY A 75 -24.48 -51.15 29.20
N LYS A 76 -25.03 -51.97 30.09
CA LYS A 76 -24.66 -52.02 31.51
C LYS A 76 -23.21 -52.47 31.73
N ASP A 77 -22.74 -53.41 30.91
CA ASP A 77 -21.41 -54.01 31.04
C ASP A 77 -20.31 -53.17 30.37
N SER A 78 -20.68 -52.18 29.56
CA SER A 78 -19.76 -51.29 28.84
C SER A 78 -19.03 -50.32 29.77
N VAL A 79 -19.61 -49.96 30.92
CA VAL A 79 -18.96 -49.12 31.95
C VAL A 79 -18.99 -49.84 33.28
N THR A 80 -17.83 -50.27 33.76
CA THR A 80 -17.71 -51.03 35.03
C THR A 80 -17.24 -50.14 36.16
N SER A 81 -17.81 -50.35 37.35
CA SER A 81 -17.39 -49.69 38.59
C SER A 81 -16.48 -50.63 39.37
N ALA A 82 -15.35 -50.13 39.84
CA ALA A 82 -14.45 -50.86 40.72
C ALA A 82 -14.00 -49.95 41.88
N PRO A 83 -13.38 -50.49 42.94
CA PRO A 83 -12.76 -49.67 43.97
C PRO A 83 -11.76 -48.70 43.32
N GLY A 84 -11.97 -47.39 43.50
CA GLY A 84 -11.13 -46.35 42.91
C GLY A 84 -11.65 -45.68 41.62
N GLY A 85 -12.81 -46.07 41.08
CA GLY A 85 -13.47 -45.29 40.02
C GLY A 85 -14.21 -46.10 38.94
N TYR A 86 -14.21 -45.58 37.72
CA TYR A 86 -14.93 -46.15 36.57
C TYR A 86 -13.97 -46.49 35.43
N ARG A 87 -14.30 -47.54 34.67
CA ARG A 87 -13.57 -47.89 33.44
C ARG A 87 -14.53 -48.24 32.32
N LEU A 88 -14.16 -47.86 31.10
CA LEU A 88 -14.81 -48.32 29.88
C LEU A 88 -14.28 -49.72 29.54
N ALA A 89 -15.18 -50.69 29.37
CA ALA A 89 -14.85 -52.04 28.92
C ALA A 89 -14.61 -52.02 27.40
N ALA A 90 -13.49 -51.42 26.99
CA ALA A 90 -13.06 -51.26 25.61
C ALA A 90 -11.55 -51.51 25.50
N THR A 91 -11.12 -51.97 24.34
CA THR A 91 -9.71 -52.02 23.94
C THR A 91 -9.35 -50.80 23.09
N GLY A 92 -8.07 -50.62 22.79
CA GLY A 92 -7.65 -49.55 21.86
C GLY A 92 -8.27 -49.71 20.47
N ASP A 93 -8.50 -50.94 20.00
CA ASP A 93 -9.10 -51.19 18.68
C ASP A 93 -10.59 -50.81 18.61
N ASP A 94 -11.24 -50.63 19.75
CA ASP A 94 -12.64 -50.23 19.84
C ASP A 94 -12.81 -48.70 19.76
N VAL A 95 -11.73 -47.91 19.86
CA VAL A 95 -11.77 -46.44 19.90
C VAL A 95 -11.02 -45.87 18.69
N ASP A 96 -11.72 -45.07 17.88
CA ASP A 96 -11.19 -44.54 16.62
C ASP A 96 -9.88 -43.74 16.76
N LEU A 97 -9.67 -43.05 17.87
CA LEU A 97 -8.41 -42.35 18.18
C LEU A 97 -7.20 -43.28 18.16
N PHE A 98 -7.26 -44.43 18.84
CA PHE A 98 -6.10 -45.34 18.91
C PHE A 98 -5.93 -46.15 17.62
N VAL A 99 -7.03 -46.43 16.91
CA VAL A 99 -6.98 -47.00 15.55
C VAL A 99 -6.27 -46.01 14.61
N PHE A 100 -6.62 -44.73 14.67
CA PHE A 100 -5.97 -43.66 13.92
C PHE A 100 -4.47 -43.59 14.23
N GLU A 101 -4.06 -43.49 15.50
CA GLU A 101 -2.64 -43.45 15.87
C GLU A 101 -1.86 -44.65 15.33
N ARG A 102 -2.46 -45.85 15.35
CA ARG A 102 -1.83 -47.06 14.78
C ARG A 102 -1.70 -46.99 13.27
N LEU A 103 -2.74 -46.57 12.55
CA LEU A 103 -2.73 -46.47 11.09
C LEU A 103 -1.73 -45.42 10.61
N VAL A 104 -1.63 -44.27 11.29
CA VAL A 104 -0.61 -43.25 10.98
C VAL A 104 0.79 -43.82 11.11
N ARG A 105 1.08 -44.54 12.20
CA ARG A 105 2.38 -45.22 12.38
C ARG A 105 2.65 -46.23 11.27
N GLN A 106 1.68 -47.06 10.91
CA GLN A 106 1.82 -48.06 9.84
C GLN A 106 2.04 -47.41 8.47
N GLY A 107 1.33 -46.31 8.18
CA GLY A 107 1.48 -45.52 6.97
C GLY A 107 2.87 -44.90 6.85
N ASN A 108 3.36 -44.28 7.92
CA ASN A 108 4.70 -43.68 7.98
C ASN A 108 5.81 -44.75 7.86
N GLU A 109 5.64 -45.91 8.50
CA GLU A 109 6.57 -47.05 8.33
C GLU A 109 6.58 -47.60 6.89
N ALA A 110 5.42 -47.66 6.23
CA ALA A 110 5.34 -48.05 4.82
C ALA A 110 6.04 -47.04 3.91
N LEU A 111 5.83 -45.73 4.16
CA LEU A 111 6.48 -44.65 3.43
C LEU A 111 8.01 -44.70 3.61
N GLY A 112 8.49 -44.91 4.83
CA GLY A 112 9.92 -45.06 5.13
C GLY A 112 10.58 -46.29 4.50
N ARG A 113 9.80 -47.33 4.15
CA ARG A 113 10.27 -48.50 3.37
C ARG A 113 10.14 -48.31 1.85
N GLY A 114 9.65 -47.16 1.39
CA GLY A 114 9.41 -46.87 -0.02
C GLY A 114 8.14 -47.50 -0.61
N ASP A 115 7.25 -48.06 0.21
CA ASP A 115 5.95 -48.62 -0.24
C ASP A 115 4.86 -47.54 -0.22
N ALA A 116 4.98 -46.58 -1.15
CA ALA A 116 4.05 -45.47 -1.30
C ALA A 116 2.57 -45.92 -1.55
N PRO A 117 2.27 -46.98 -2.33
CA PRO A 117 0.89 -47.46 -2.48
C PRO A 117 0.25 -47.92 -1.17
N THR A 118 0.98 -48.66 -0.33
CA THR A 118 0.46 -49.09 0.98
C THR A 118 0.33 -47.90 1.93
N ALA A 119 1.32 -47.00 1.96
CA ALA A 119 1.26 -45.79 2.77
C ALA A 119 0.03 -44.93 2.43
N ALA A 120 -0.25 -44.69 1.14
CA ALA A 120 -1.39 -43.91 0.69
C ALA A 120 -2.73 -44.51 1.17
N ARG A 121 -2.95 -45.83 0.97
CA ARG A 121 -4.18 -46.51 1.43
C ARG A 121 -4.34 -46.45 2.95
N THR A 122 -3.29 -46.78 3.69
CA THR A 122 -3.34 -46.81 5.16
C THR A 122 -3.57 -45.42 5.77
N LEU A 123 -3.01 -44.37 5.17
CA LEU A 123 -3.21 -42.99 5.61
C LEU A 123 -4.60 -42.44 5.20
N ASP A 124 -5.14 -42.85 4.04
CA ASP A 124 -6.54 -42.55 3.67
C ASP A 124 -7.52 -43.18 4.68
N ASP A 125 -7.31 -44.45 5.03
CA ASP A 125 -8.09 -45.14 6.06
C ASP A 125 -8.00 -44.44 7.43
N ALA A 126 -6.82 -43.91 7.78
CA ALA A 126 -6.60 -43.16 9.02
C ALA A 126 -7.37 -41.83 9.01
N LEU A 127 -7.23 -41.03 7.95
CA LEU A 127 -7.85 -39.71 7.84
C LEU A 127 -9.38 -39.81 7.75
N ALA A 128 -9.93 -40.88 7.14
CA ALA A 128 -11.36 -41.15 7.08
C ALA A 128 -12.02 -41.37 8.44
N LEU A 129 -11.26 -41.63 9.51
CA LEU A 129 -11.79 -41.76 10.87
C LEU A 129 -12.22 -40.42 11.47
N TRP A 130 -11.77 -39.29 10.92
CA TRP A 130 -12.08 -37.95 11.40
C TRP A 130 -13.41 -37.43 10.85
N ARG A 131 -14.24 -36.86 11.74
CA ARG A 131 -15.56 -36.27 11.41
C ARG A 131 -15.72 -34.82 11.88
N GLY A 132 -14.67 -34.24 12.47
CA GLY A 132 -14.66 -32.91 13.06
C GLY A 132 -13.42 -32.69 13.93
N PRO A 133 -13.40 -31.66 14.78
CA PRO A 133 -12.33 -31.44 15.77
C PRO A 133 -12.20 -32.63 16.73
N ALA A 134 -10.98 -32.96 17.16
CA ALA A 134 -10.80 -34.07 18.09
C ALA A 134 -11.42 -33.74 19.45
N LEU A 135 -12.05 -34.74 20.09
CA LEU A 135 -12.59 -34.61 21.44
C LEU A 135 -13.59 -33.45 21.60
N ALA A 136 -14.40 -33.20 20.56
CA ALA A 136 -15.23 -31.99 20.44
C ALA A 136 -16.21 -31.74 21.61
N ASP A 137 -16.57 -32.78 22.37
CA ASP A 137 -17.49 -32.70 23.51
C ASP A 137 -16.80 -32.40 24.86
N LEU A 138 -15.46 -32.40 24.94
CA LEU A 138 -14.76 -32.03 26.18
C LEU A 138 -14.71 -30.49 26.33
N PRO A 139 -14.87 -29.96 27.57
CA PRO A 139 -14.74 -28.53 27.85
C PRO A 139 -13.29 -28.06 27.68
N ASP A 140 -12.33 -28.84 28.21
CA ASP A 140 -10.90 -28.61 28.01
C ASP A 140 -10.41 -29.37 26.77
N ARG A 141 -9.85 -28.63 25.81
CA ARG A 141 -9.37 -29.16 24.52
C ARG A 141 -7.86 -29.39 24.48
N THR A 142 -7.12 -29.19 25.57
CA THR A 142 -5.67 -29.45 25.61
C THR A 142 -5.31 -30.89 25.23
N ALA A 143 -6.15 -31.87 25.59
CA ALA A 143 -5.98 -33.27 25.22
C ALA A 143 -6.13 -33.52 23.70
N ALA A 144 -6.76 -32.61 22.94
CA ALA A 144 -6.96 -32.72 21.50
C ALA A 144 -5.71 -32.32 20.69
N THR A 145 -4.78 -31.57 21.28
CA THR A 145 -3.57 -31.05 20.62
C THR A 145 -2.72 -32.15 19.98
N ARG A 146 -2.50 -33.27 20.68
CA ARG A 146 -1.70 -34.40 20.17
C ARG A 146 -2.39 -35.11 18.99
N PRO A 147 -3.66 -35.53 19.09
CA PRO A 147 -4.40 -36.08 17.95
C PRO A 147 -4.41 -35.16 16.72
N GLU A 148 -4.61 -33.85 16.92
CA GLU A 148 -4.63 -32.89 15.82
C GLU A 148 -3.26 -32.70 15.16
N ALA A 149 -2.18 -32.69 15.95
CA ALA A 149 -0.82 -32.71 15.41
C ALA A 149 -0.53 -33.98 14.58
N LEU A 150 -0.97 -35.15 15.06
CA LEU A 150 -0.84 -36.42 14.32
C LEU A 150 -1.69 -36.42 13.03
N ARG A 151 -2.85 -35.75 13.01
CA ARG A 151 -3.64 -35.55 11.78
C ARG A 151 -2.88 -34.73 10.75
N MET A 152 -2.19 -33.68 11.19
CA MET A 152 -1.35 -32.89 10.29
C MET A 152 -0.17 -33.71 9.74
N GLU A 153 0.50 -34.47 10.59
CA GLU A 153 1.56 -35.41 10.18
C GLU A 153 1.05 -36.43 9.14
N ALA A 154 -0.10 -37.05 9.38
CA ALA A 154 -0.71 -38.01 8.47
C ALA A 154 -1.10 -37.37 7.13
N THR A 155 -1.61 -36.14 7.16
CA THR A 155 -1.98 -35.38 5.94
C THR A 155 -0.74 -35.08 5.10
N ARG A 156 0.37 -34.69 5.73
CA ARG A 156 1.66 -34.48 5.04
C ARG A 156 2.23 -35.76 4.44
N ALA A 157 2.29 -36.84 5.23
CA ALA A 157 2.78 -38.14 4.77
C ALA A 157 1.93 -38.70 3.61
N ARG A 158 0.61 -38.44 3.63
CA ARG A 158 -0.30 -38.83 2.56
C ARG A 158 -0.03 -38.06 1.27
N ALA A 159 0.28 -36.77 1.38
CA ALA A 159 0.65 -35.95 0.25
C ALA A 159 2.03 -36.33 -0.31
N GLU A 160 3.00 -36.65 0.55
CA GLU A 160 4.29 -37.19 0.11
C GLU A 160 4.14 -38.51 -0.65
N ALA A 161 3.26 -39.41 -0.18
CA ALA A 161 2.95 -40.65 -0.89
C ALA A 161 2.37 -40.39 -2.30
N ASP A 162 1.54 -39.35 -2.50
CA ASP A 162 1.05 -38.98 -3.83
C ASP A 162 2.18 -38.54 -4.77
N LEU A 163 3.15 -37.77 -4.27
CA LEU A 163 4.30 -37.34 -5.07
C LEU A 163 5.15 -38.53 -5.50
N LEU A 164 5.42 -39.47 -4.58
CA LEU A 164 6.16 -40.71 -4.89
C LEU A 164 5.41 -41.61 -5.88
N LEU A 165 4.08 -41.54 -5.92
CA LEU A 165 3.24 -42.26 -6.89
C LEU A 165 3.12 -41.53 -8.24
N GLY A 166 3.80 -40.39 -8.43
CA GLY A 166 3.73 -39.59 -9.65
C GLY A 166 2.40 -38.83 -9.81
N ARG A 167 1.63 -38.66 -8.74
CA ARG A 167 0.32 -37.98 -8.74
C ARG A 167 0.43 -36.50 -8.39
N ALA A 168 1.55 -35.85 -8.74
CA ALA A 168 1.81 -34.46 -8.41
C ALA A 168 0.71 -33.51 -8.92
N ARG A 169 0.19 -33.75 -10.13
CA ARG A 169 -0.91 -32.92 -10.71
C ARG A 169 -2.19 -32.97 -9.88
N GLU A 170 -2.52 -34.12 -9.29
CA GLU A 170 -3.69 -34.29 -8.41
C GLU A 170 -3.44 -33.70 -7.02
N ALA A 171 -2.18 -33.69 -6.56
CA ALA A 171 -1.80 -33.21 -5.23
C ALA A 171 -1.74 -31.68 -5.12
N VAL A 172 -1.45 -30.95 -6.21
CA VAL A 172 -1.24 -29.48 -6.20
C VAL A 172 -2.42 -28.72 -5.57
N PRO A 173 -3.69 -28.86 -6.00
CA PRO A 173 -4.79 -28.07 -5.43
C PRO A 173 -4.95 -28.28 -3.92
N ARG A 174 -4.84 -29.54 -3.47
CA ARG A 174 -4.94 -29.90 -2.05
C ARG A 174 -3.76 -29.34 -1.25
N LEU A 175 -2.54 -29.40 -1.80
CA LEU A 175 -1.34 -28.85 -1.16
C LEU A 175 -1.36 -27.32 -1.10
N THR A 176 -1.93 -26.65 -2.11
CA THR A 176 -2.16 -25.19 -2.08
C THR A 176 -3.10 -24.81 -0.95
N GLU A 177 -4.28 -25.44 -0.86
CA GLU A 177 -5.26 -25.19 0.21
C GLU A 177 -4.67 -25.45 1.61
N LEU A 178 -3.89 -26.52 1.78
CA LEU A 178 -3.24 -26.84 3.05
C LEU A 178 -2.15 -25.85 3.42
N ALA A 179 -1.35 -25.39 2.46
CA ALA A 179 -0.28 -24.41 2.69
C ALA A 179 -0.86 -23.02 3.02
N GLU A 180 -2.01 -22.65 2.45
CA GLU A 180 -2.75 -21.43 2.80
C GLU A 180 -3.37 -21.51 4.19
N ALA A 181 -3.95 -22.66 4.57
CA ALA A 181 -4.53 -22.87 5.90
C ALA A 181 -3.46 -22.98 7.01
N HIS A 182 -2.25 -23.42 6.68
CA HIS A 182 -1.13 -23.60 7.60
C HIS A 182 0.13 -22.86 7.12
N PRO A 183 0.10 -21.52 7.11
CA PRO A 183 1.12 -20.67 6.49
C PRO A 183 2.54 -20.88 7.03
N TYR A 184 2.67 -21.34 8.29
CA TYR A 184 3.96 -21.52 8.95
C TYR A 184 4.49 -22.97 8.93
N ASP A 185 3.81 -23.90 8.25
CA ASP A 185 4.25 -25.29 8.12
C ASP A 185 5.21 -25.45 6.93
N GLU A 186 6.51 -25.25 7.17
CA GLU A 186 7.54 -25.36 6.14
C GLU A 186 7.54 -26.68 5.34
N PRO A 187 7.34 -27.87 5.98
CA PRO A 187 7.19 -29.12 5.25
C PRO A 187 6.04 -29.14 4.22
N LEU A 188 4.88 -28.51 4.51
CA LEU A 188 3.78 -28.42 3.55
C LEU A 188 4.17 -27.59 2.32
N HIS A 189 4.83 -26.45 2.54
CA HIS A 189 5.36 -25.62 1.45
C HIS A 189 6.37 -26.39 0.61
N ALA A 190 7.24 -27.18 1.23
CA ALA A 190 8.22 -27.99 0.51
C ALA A 190 7.55 -29.05 -0.39
N LEU A 191 6.47 -29.69 0.08
CA LEU A 191 5.68 -30.63 -0.71
C LEU A 191 4.98 -29.93 -1.88
N LEU A 192 4.40 -28.75 -1.67
CA LEU A 192 3.76 -27.96 -2.73
C LEU A 192 4.77 -27.57 -3.83
N ILE A 193 5.94 -27.05 -3.44
CA ILE A 193 7.00 -26.65 -4.37
C ILE A 193 7.49 -27.85 -5.18
N ARG A 194 7.68 -29.02 -4.54
CA ARG A 194 8.02 -30.27 -5.25
C ARG A 194 6.92 -30.69 -6.22
N ALA A 195 5.66 -30.62 -5.82
CA ALA A 195 4.53 -30.97 -6.67
C ALA A 195 4.45 -30.07 -7.91
N LEU A 196 4.59 -28.75 -7.74
CA LEU A 196 4.60 -27.78 -8.83
C LEU A 196 5.77 -28.04 -9.79
N ARG A 197 6.98 -28.26 -9.26
CA ARG A 197 8.17 -28.64 -10.04
C ARG A 197 7.93 -29.92 -10.83
N ASP A 198 7.42 -30.97 -10.20
CA ASP A 198 7.23 -32.27 -10.83
C ASP A 198 6.12 -32.24 -11.91
N THR A 199 5.25 -31.21 -11.89
CA THR A 199 4.27 -30.94 -12.96
C THR A 199 4.78 -30.02 -14.08
N GLY A 200 6.05 -29.60 -14.04
CA GLY A 200 6.65 -28.68 -15.00
C GLY A 200 6.26 -27.22 -14.81
N ARG A 201 5.71 -26.86 -13.64
CA ARG A 201 5.29 -25.50 -13.27
C ARG A 201 6.38 -24.82 -12.44
N GLU A 202 7.58 -24.68 -13.00
CA GLU A 202 8.76 -24.18 -12.28
C GLU A 202 8.60 -22.73 -11.80
N ALA A 203 8.01 -21.85 -12.61
CA ALA A 203 7.70 -20.48 -12.21
C ALA A 203 6.76 -20.43 -10.99
N ASP A 204 5.74 -21.29 -10.97
CA ASP A 204 4.82 -21.39 -9.83
C ASP A 204 5.51 -21.99 -8.59
N ALA A 205 6.46 -22.91 -8.78
CA ALA A 205 7.27 -23.48 -7.69
C ALA A 205 8.17 -22.41 -7.05
N LEU A 206 8.78 -21.53 -7.85
CA LEU A 206 9.54 -20.37 -7.36
C LEU A 206 8.62 -19.36 -6.65
N ALA A 207 7.45 -19.07 -7.21
CA ALA A 207 6.45 -18.20 -6.59
C ALA A 207 5.95 -18.75 -5.25
N ALA A 208 5.76 -20.07 -5.14
CA ALA A 208 5.37 -20.74 -3.89
C ALA A 208 6.49 -20.66 -2.83
N TYR A 209 7.76 -20.84 -3.22
CA TYR A 209 8.89 -20.62 -2.31
C TYR A 209 8.95 -19.18 -1.80
N GLU A 210 8.78 -18.21 -2.70
CA GLU A 210 8.85 -16.79 -2.33
C GLU A 210 7.66 -16.34 -1.47
N THR A 211 6.50 -16.97 -1.66
CA THR A 211 5.35 -16.81 -0.77
C THR A 211 5.67 -17.34 0.63
N ALA A 212 6.18 -18.58 0.73
CA ALA A 212 6.55 -19.18 2.01
C ALA A 212 7.63 -18.35 2.75
N ARG A 213 8.63 -17.84 2.02
CA ARG A 213 9.69 -16.97 2.57
C ARG A 213 9.13 -15.70 3.19
N ARG A 214 8.25 -15.00 2.47
CA ARG A 214 7.60 -13.78 2.97
C ARG A 214 6.74 -14.09 4.19
N THR A 215 5.92 -15.13 4.13
CA THR A 215 5.04 -15.52 5.23
C THR A 215 5.82 -15.85 6.52
N LEU A 216 6.96 -16.54 6.44
CA LEU A 216 7.81 -16.82 7.60
C LEU A 216 8.53 -15.57 8.12
N ALA A 217 9.01 -14.69 7.23
CA ALA A 217 9.67 -13.45 7.61
C ALA A 217 8.70 -12.48 8.29
N ASP A 218 7.51 -12.28 7.73
CA ASP A 218 6.51 -11.35 8.24
C ASP A 218 5.84 -11.86 9.52
N GLY A 219 5.54 -13.16 9.60
CA GLY A 219 4.82 -13.75 10.72
C GLY A 219 5.70 -14.17 11.90
N LEU A 220 6.90 -14.68 11.65
CA LEU A 220 7.79 -15.25 12.67
C LEU A 220 9.15 -14.52 12.78
N GLY A 221 9.48 -13.62 11.85
CA GLY A 221 10.78 -12.93 11.84
C GLY A 221 11.96 -13.84 11.49
N THR A 222 11.71 -15.00 10.87
CA THR A 222 12.72 -16.04 10.59
C THR A 222 12.83 -16.32 9.09
N ASP A 223 14.05 -16.57 8.63
CA ASP A 223 14.32 -17.07 7.28
C ASP A 223 13.82 -18.52 7.10
N PRO A 224 13.53 -18.98 5.86
CA PRO A 224 13.21 -20.36 5.57
C PRO A 224 14.30 -21.32 6.06
N GLY A 225 13.88 -22.47 6.58
CA GLY A 225 14.76 -23.54 7.03
C GLY A 225 15.58 -24.16 5.89
N PRO A 226 16.58 -25.00 6.24
CA PRO A 226 17.54 -25.54 5.28
C PRO A 226 16.89 -26.39 4.17
N HIS A 227 15.75 -27.02 4.45
CA HIS A 227 15.06 -27.88 3.49
C HIS A 227 14.44 -27.08 2.34
N LEU A 228 13.76 -25.97 2.65
CA LEU A 228 13.19 -25.07 1.64
C LEU A 228 14.28 -24.36 0.84
N ARG A 229 15.36 -23.92 1.51
CA ARG A 229 16.50 -23.26 0.84
C ARG A 229 17.23 -24.20 -0.12
N ALA A 230 17.38 -25.48 0.23
CA ALA A 230 17.93 -26.49 -0.65
C ALA A 230 17.04 -26.68 -1.89
N LEU A 231 15.72 -26.77 -1.71
CA LEU A 231 14.77 -26.92 -2.82
C LEU A 231 14.78 -25.71 -3.77
N HIS A 232 14.89 -24.49 -3.24
CA HIS A 232 15.07 -23.27 -4.04
C HIS A 232 16.37 -23.30 -4.86
N THR A 233 17.45 -23.76 -4.23
CA THR A 233 18.75 -23.90 -4.91
C THR A 233 18.70 -24.96 -6.02
N GLU A 234 17.96 -26.04 -5.83
CA GLU A 234 17.69 -27.04 -6.88
C GLU A 234 16.88 -26.46 -8.05
N LEU A 235 15.88 -25.61 -7.76
CA LEU A 235 15.07 -24.96 -8.79
C LEU A 235 15.89 -23.98 -9.64
N LEU A 236 16.82 -23.24 -9.04
CA LEU A 236 17.65 -22.25 -9.74
C LEU A 236 18.79 -22.87 -10.57
N ASN A 237 19.30 -24.03 -10.18
CA ASN A 237 20.50 -24.63 -10.78
C ASN A 237 20.20 -25.68 -11.87
N ARG A 238 18.95 -25.77 -12.35
CA ARG A 238 18.60 -26.77 -13.35
C ARG A 238 18.96 -26.27 -14.76
N PRO A 239 19.77 -27.00 -15.54
CA PRO A 239 19.89 -26.72 -16.97
C PRO A 239 18.55 -27.00 -17.64
N GLU A 240 18.09 -26.07 -18.48
CA GLU A 240 16.85 -26.20 -19.24
C GLU A 240 16.75 -27.59 -19.91
N PRO A 241 15.60 -28.29 -19.83
CA PRO A 241 15.39 -29.46 -20.67
C PRO A 241 15.30 -28.98 -22.13
N ALA A 242 16.34 -29.29 -22.89
CA ALA A 242 16.46 -29.02 -24.32
C ALA A 242 15.17 -29.37 -25.07
N HIS A 243 14.66 -28.38 -25.80
CA HIS A 243 13.57 -28.53 -26.76
C HIS A 243 13.74 -29.78 -27.62
N ALA A 244 12.66 -30.56 -27.71
CA ALA A 244 12.54 -31.72 -28.58
C ALA A 244 12.80 -31.33 -30.05
N ALA A 245 13.98 -31.69 -30.56
CA ALA A 245 14.29 -31.64 -31.98
C ALA A 245 13.76 -32.91 -32.68
N SER A 246 13.09 -32.71 -33.82
CA SER A 246 12.68 -33.77 -34.75
C SER A 246 13.88 -34.53 -35.35
N PRO A 247 13.68 -35.79 -35.81
CA PRO A 247 14.78 -36.72 -36.07
C PRO A 247 15.32 -36.62 -37.50
N ALA A 248 16.64 -36.57 -37.65
CA ALA A 248 17.32 -36.96 -38.89
C ALA A 248 18.74 -37.48 -38.64
N HIS A 249 18.88 -38.79 -38.83
CA HIS A 249 20.03 -39.57 -39.32
C HIS A 249 21.49 -39.30 -38.86
N GLY A 250 22.11 -40.35 -38.32
CA GLY A 250 23.53 -40.69 -38.56
C GLY A 250 24.34 -41.06 -37.32
N ALA A 251 24.48 -42.36 -37.04
CA ALA A 251 25.39 -42.94 -36.04
C ALA A 251 26.85 -43.07 -36.59
N PRO A 252 27.88 -43.60 -35.87
CA PRO A 252 27.97 -44.07 -34.48
C PRO A 252 29.32 -43.62 -33.78
N PRO A 253 29.91 -44.29 -32.74
CA PRO A 253 30.25 -43.64 -31.46
C PRO A 253 31.75 -43.69 -31.08
N ALA A 254 32.16 -42.99 -30.00
CA ALA A 254 33.38 -43.36 -29.26
C ALA A 254 33.36 -42.90 -27.79
N HIS A 255 33.53 -43.90 -26.91
CA HIS A 255 34.21 -43.96 -25.60
C HIS A 255 34.71 -42.64 -24.97
N GLY A 256 34.60 -42.39 -23.66
CA GLY A 256 34.58 -43.28 -22.50
C GLY A 256 34.57 -42.44 -21.21
N ALA A 257 34.36 -43.12 -20.09
CA ALA A 257 34.07 -42.57 -18.78
C ALA A 257 35.35 -42.15 -17.98
N PRO A 258 35.35 -42.08 -16.63
CA PRO A 258 35.36 -40.83 -15.87
C PRO A 258 36.54 -40.71 -14.89
N SER A 259 36.91 -39.49 -14.49
CA SER A 259 37.84 -39.24 -13.36
C SER A 259 38.05 -37.74 -13.22
N ALA A 260 38.33 -37.14 -12.07
CA ALA A 260 38.36 -37.55 -10.68
C ALA A 260 38.54 -36.24 -9.88
N HIS A 261 38.13 -36.24 -8.62
CA HIS A 261 38.33 -35.12 -7.70
C HIS A 261 39.80 -34.74 -7.51
N SER A 262 40.07 -33.43 -7.48
CA SER A 262 40.97 -32.81 -6.51
C SER A 262 40.71 -31.30 -6.37
N PRO A 263 40.97 -30.71 -5.19
CA PRO A 263 40.33 -29.50 -4.70
C PRO A 263 41.11 -28.23 -5.06
N GLY A 264 40.39 -27.18 -5.45
CA GLY A 264 40.89 -25.81 -5.66
C GLY A 264 40.17 -24.81 -4.75
N PRO A 265 40.75 -23.61 -4.55
CA PRO A 265 40.73 -22.86 -3.30
C PRO A 265 39.39 -22.19 -2.98
N VAL A 266 39.15 -22.02 -1.68
CA VAL A 266 38.02 -21.27 -1.09
C VAL A 266 38.01 -19.86 -1.66
N ALA A 267 36.98 -19.57 -2.47
CA ALA A 267 36.63 -18.22 -2.90
C ALA A 267 35.88 -17.48 -1.77
N PRO A 268 36.06 -16.15 -1.64
CA PRO A 268 35.36 -15.34 -0.64
C PRO A 268 33.84 -15.33 -0.90
N PRO A 269 33.00 -15.15 0.13
CA PRO A 269 31.55 -15.13 -0.04
C PRO A 269 31.14 -13.94 -0.92
N THR A 270 30.44 -14.22 -2.01
CA THR A 270 29.82 -13.24 -2.90
C THR A 270 28.70 -12.46 -2.19
N PRO A 271 28.47 -11.19 -2.56
CA PRO A 271 27.51 -10.30 -1.94
C PRO A 271 26.06 -10.80 -2.10
N ARG A 272 25.25 -10.54 -1.08
CA ARG A 272 23.81 -10.86 -1.03
C ARG A 272 23.09 -10.13 -2.16
N ALA A 273 22.26 -10.85 -2.92
CA ALA A 273 21.37 -10.25 -3.89
C ALA A 273 20.37 -9.27 -3.23
N PRO A 274 19.98 -8.17 -3.91
CA PRO A 274 19.05 -7.17 -3.37
C PRO A 274 17.70 -7.76 -2.97
N LEU A 275 17.11 -7.18 -1.93
CA LEU A 275 15.76 -7.47 -1.45
C LEU A 275 14.73 -6.94 -2.47
N GLN A 276 14.34 -7.76 -3.45
CA GLN A 276 13.12 -7.49 -4.23
C GLN A 276 11.88 -7.92 -3.41
N LEU A 277 11.07 -6.94 -3.03
CA LEU A 277 9.77 -7.11 -2.36
C LEU A 277 8.63 -6.86 -3.37
N PRO A 278 7.44 -7.46 -3.17
CA PRO A 278 6.47 -7.73 -4.22
C PRO A 278 5.76 -6.48 -4.76
N GLU A 279 5.71 -6.41 -6.09
CA GLU A 279 5.12 -5.33 -6.88
C GLU A 279 3.58 -5.36 -6.80
N ARG A 280 2.92 -4.20 -6.70
CA ARG A 280 1.48 -4.08 -6.98
C ARG A 280 1.26 -4.21 -8.49
N THR A 281 0.81 -5.37 -8.94
CA THR A 281 0.54 -5.65 -10.37
C THR A 281 -0.93 -5.43 -10.76
N GLY A 282 -1.73 -4.65 -10.01
CA GLY A 282 -3.13 -4.33 -10.35
C GLY A 282 -4.05 -4.17 -9.14
N ASN A 283 -5.32 -3.81 -9.37
CA ASN A 283 -6.32 -3.58 -8.32
C ASN A 283 -7.67 -4.32 -8.56
N ILE A 284 -7.73 -5.25 -9.51
CA ILE A 284 -8.94 -6.05 -9.82
C ILE A 284 -9.22 -7.06 -8.71
N ARG A 285 -10.43 -7.04 -8.15
CA ARG A 285 -10.83 -7.90 -7.02
C ARG A 285 -11.44 -9.22 -7.49
N PRO A 286 -11.08 -10.37 -6.89
CA PRO A 286 -11.81 -11.62 -7.12
C PRO A 286 -13.22 -11.54 -6.53
N ARG A 287 -14.23 -11.94 -7.30
CA ARG A 287 -15.65 -11.92 -6.87
C ARG A 287 -16.04 -13.27 -6.25
N LEU A 288 -16.71 -13.22 -5.08
CA LEU A 288 -17.18 -14.41 -4.33
C LEU A 288 -18.47 -15.05 -4.91
N THR A 289 -19.06 -14.45 -5.94
CA THR A 289 -20.24 -15.00 -6.62
C THR A 289 -19.81 -15.52 -7.98
N SER A 290 -20.35 -16.66 -8.39
CA SER A 290 -20.14 -17.22 -9.73
C SER A 290 -20.55 -16.24 -10.83
N PHE A 291 -19.75 -16.18 -11.89
CA PHE A 291 -20.08 -15.51 -13.15
C PHE A 291 -20.81 -16.50 -14.06
N VAL A 292 -22.07 -16.21 -14.39
CA VAL A 292 -22.97 -17.18 -15.03
C VAL A 292 -23.26 -16.79 -16.47
N GLY A 293 -22.71 -17.56 -17.39
CA GLY A 293 -22.90 -17.36 -18.83
C GLY A 293 -22.09 -16.18 -19.36
N ARG A 294 -21.94 -16.11 -20.69
CA ARG A 294 -21.14 -15.13 -21.46
C ARG A 294 -19.67 -15.50 -21.65
N GLU A 295 -19.33 -16.77 -21.56
CA GLU A 295 -18.00 -17.30 -21.90
C GLU A 295 -17.55 -16.92 -23.33
N PRO A 296 -18.42 -16.99 -24.36
CA PRO A 296 -18.06 -16.55 -25.72
C PRO A 296 -17.86 -15.03 -25.84
N GLU A 297 -18.56 -14.23 -25.02
CA GLU A 297 -18.42 -12.77 -25.03
C GLU A 297 -17.12 -12.35 -24.34
N LEU A 298 -16.73 -13.02 -23.25
CA LEU A 298 -15.43 -12.85 -22.59
C LEU A 298 -14.28 -13.16 -23.54
N ASP A 299 -14.32 -14.30 -24.23
CA ASP A 299 -13.27 -14.68 -25.19
C ASP A 299 -13.15 -13.66 -26.33
N ALA A 300 -14.29 -13.14 -26.79
CA ALA A 300 -14.31 -12.12 -27.82
C ALA A 300 -13.77 -10.77 -27.33
N ILE A 301 -14.11 -10.32 -26.12
CA ILE A 301 -13.54 -9.09 -25.52
C ILE A 301 -12.04 -9.23 -25.35
N ARG A 302 -11.56 -10.38 -24.82
CA ARG A 302 -10.12 -10.66 -24.71
C ARG A 302 -9.43 -10.64 -26.07
N SER A 303 -10.05 -11.20 -27.12
CA SER A 303 -9.50 -11.13 -28.48
C SER A 303 -9.52 -9.72 -29.06
N GLU A 304 -10.51 -8.88 -28.73
CA GLU A 304 -10.60 -7.49 -29.18
C GLU A 304 -9.57 -6.60 -28.50
N LEU A 305 -9.32 -6.79 -27.20
CA LEU A 305 -8.26 -6.10 -26.45
C LEU A 305 -6.85 -6.36 -27.02
N HIS A 306 -6.64 -7.47 -27.74
CA HIS A 306 -5.39 -7.75 -28.46
C HIS A 306 -5.29 -7.05 -29.82
N ARG A 307 -6.42 -6.59 -30.40
CA ARG A 307 -6.49 -6.03 -31.76
C ARG A 307 -6.79 -4.53 -31.77
N ALA A 308 -7.50 -4.03 -30.77
CA ALA A 308 -7.90 -2.64 -30.60
C ALA A 308 -7.35 -2.10 -29.29
N ARG A 309 -6.91 -0.84 -29.30
CA ARG A 309 -6.34 -0.17 -28.12
C ARG A 309 -7.39 0.51 -27.24
N LEU A 310 -8.61 0.65 -27.74
CA LEU A 310 -9.77 1.14 -27.01
C LEU A 310 -10.99 0.26 -27.31
N VAL A 311 -11.54 -0.37 -26.28
CA VAL A 311 -12.78 -1.14 -26.36
C VAL A 311 -13.79 -0.55 -25.40
N THR A 312 -15.00 -0.24 -25.87
CA THR A 312 -16.07 0.33 -25.02
C THR A 312 -17.25 -0.63 -24.96
N LEU A 313 -17.52 -1.15 -23.76
CA LEU A 313 -18.70 -1.95 -23.47
C LEU A 313 -19.91 -1.02 -23.32
N THR A 314 -20.85 -1.09 -24.25
CA THR A 314 -22.06 -0.26 -24.26
C THR A 314 -23.29 -1.08 -23.90
N GLY A 315 -24.22 -0.52 -23.12
CA GLY A 315 -25.44 -1.25 -22.77
C GLY A 315 -26.24 -0.62 -21.63
N PRO A 316 -27.50 -1.02 -21.47
CA PRO A 316 -28.39 -0.44 -20.45
C PRO A 316 -27.89 -0.72 -19.02
N GLY A 317 -28.36 0.10 -18.07
CA GLY A 317 -28.09 -0.13 -16.64
C GLY A 317 -28.55 -1.52 -16.19
N GLY A 318 -27.74 -2.21 -15.39
CA GLY A 318 -28.05 -3.56 -14.90
C GLY A 318 -27.77 -4.71 -15.88
N SER A 319 -27.17 -4.45 -17.06
CA SER A 319 -26.78 -5.50 -18.02
C SER A 319 -25.51 -6.28 -17.64
N GLY A 320 -24.75 -5.81 -16.65
CA GLY A 320 -23.54 -6.48 -16.15
C GLY A 320 -22.22 -6.03 -16.78
N LYS A 321 -22.15 -4.85 -17.43
CA LYS A 321 -20.95 -4.33 -18.12
C LYS A 321 -19.70 -4.28 -17.23
N THR A 322 -19.82 -3.69 -16.04
CA THR A 322 -18.75 -3.60 -15.03
C THR A 322 -18.22 -4.99 -14.68
N ARG A 323 -19.15 -5.92 -14.41
CA ARG A 323 -18.78 -7.29 -14.07
C ARG A 323 -18.11 -8.02 -15.23
N LEU A 324 -18.57 -7.82 -16.46
CA LEU A 324 -17.95 -8.39 -17.65
C LEU A 324 -16.55 -7.81 -17.90
N ALA A 325 -16.33 -6.52 -17.62
CA ALA A 325 -15.02 -5.88 -17.74
C ALA A 325 -14.00 -6.40 -16.71
N GLU A 326 -14.43 -6.55 -15.45
CA GLU A 326 -13.60 -7.13 -14.39
C GLU A 326 -13.22 -8.59 -14.70
N GLU A 327 -14.17 -9.42 -15.15
CA GLU A 327 -13.92 -10.83 -15.51
C GLU A 327 -13.03 -10.96 -16.77
N ALA A 328 -13.14 -10.02 -17.70
CA ALA A 328 -12.25 -9.95 -18.86
C ALA A 328 -10.79 -9.66 -18.45
N ALA A 329 -10.61 -8.82 -17.42
CA ALA A 329 -9.32 -8.43 -16.87
C ALA A 329 -8.78 -9.37 -15.78
N ALA A 330 -9.62 -10.27 -15.25
CA ALA A 330 -9.24 -11.23 -14.22
C ALA A 330 -8.08 -12.12 -14.67
N GLY A 331 -7.01 -12.17 -13.88
CA GLY A 331 -5.80 -12.95 -14.15
C GLY A 331 -4.77 -12.27 -15.05
N LEU A 332 -5.00 -11.04 -15.51
CA LEU A 332 -3.98 -10.24 -16.21
C LEU A 332 -3.09 -9.49 -15.21
N PRO A 333 -1.76 -9.67 -15.24
CA PRO A 333 -0.85 -8.78 -14.54
C PRO A 333 -0.93 -7.39 -15.20
N GLN A 334 -0.94 -6.33 -14.39
CA GLN A 334 -1.01 -4.91 -14.76
C GLN A 334 -2.38 -4.41 -15.28
N ALA A 335 -3.48 -4.94 -14.71
CA ALA A 335 -4.83 -4.43 -14.93
C ALA A 335 -5.30 -3.51 -13.80
N TRP A 336 -5.83 -2.34 -14.17
CA TRP A 336 -6.23 -1.29 -13.23
C TRP A 336 -7.65 -0.81 -13.49
N LEU A 337 -8.49 -0.78 -12.46
CA LEU A 337 -9.87 -0.31 -12.48
C LEU A 337 -9.98 1.06 -11.82
N ALA A 338 -10.48 2.04 -12.57
CA ALA A 338 -10.88 3.34 -12.09
C ALA A 338 -12.41 3.43 -12.10
N GLU A 339 -13.01 3.43 -10.92
CA GLU A 339 -14.46 3.61 -10.72
C GLU A 339 -14.78 5.10 -10.85
N LEU A 340 -15.47 5.50 -11.91
CA LEU A 340 -15.85 6.90 -12.13
C LEU A 340 -17.24 7.22 -11.55
N ALA A 341 -18.06 6.20 -11.25
CA ALA A 341 -19.41 6.37 -10.71
C ALA A 341 -19.57 7.36 -9.53
N PRO A 342 -18.61 7.47 -8.58
CA PRO A 342 -18.71 8.41 -7.47
C PRO A 342 -18.44 9.88 -7.84
N LEU A 343 -18.03 10.18 -9.07
CA LEU A 343 -17.58 11.51 -9.47
C LEU A 343 -18.77 12.41 -9.90
N ASP A 344 -18.99 13.48 -9.15
CA ASP A 344 -20.00 14.48 -9.51
C ASP A 344 -19.49 15.53 -10.53
N ARG A 345 -18.18 15.53 -10.85
CA ARG A 345 -17.52 16.56 -11.68
C ARG A 345 -16.58 15.98 -12.74
N PRO A 346 -16.68 16.40 -14.02
CA PRO A 346 -15.81 15.92 -15.11
C PRO A 346 -14.32 16.17 -14.89
N GLU A 347 -13.94 17.24 -14.20
CA GLU A 347 -12.55 17.64 -13.98
C GLU A 347 -11.78 16.68 -13.06
N ALA A 348 -12.50 15.89 -12.25
CA ALA A 348 -11.91 14.94 -11.31
C ALA A 348 -11.46 13.61 -11.95
N VAL A 349 -11.81 13.36 -13.22
CA VAL A 349 -11.57 12.07 -13.90
C VAL A 349 -10.08 11.71 -13.97
N PRO A 350 -9.15 12.59 -14.42
CA PRO A 350 -7.73 12.27 -14.39
C PRO A 350 -7.23 11.93 -12.99
N GLY A 351 -7.71 12.65 -11.98
CA GLY A 351 -7.33 12.41 -10.60
C GLY A 351 -7.81 11.07 -10.04
N ALA A 352 -9.01 10.62 -10.42
CA ALA A 352 -9.52 9.30 -10.08
C ALA A 352 -8.68 8.18 -10.69
N VAL A 353 -8.21 8.36 -11.94
CA VAL A 353 -7.32 7.40 -12.61
C VAL A 353 -5.93 7.37 -11.97
N VAL A 354 -5.35 8.53 -11.64
CA VAL A 354 -4.09 8.60 -10.87
C VAL A 354 -4.22 7.88 -9.53
N SER A 355 -5.35 8.06 -8.83
CA SER A 355 -5.65 7.38 -7.57
C SER A 355 -5.79 5.86 -7.75
N ALA A 356 -6.46 5.42 -8.82
CA ALA A 356 -6.66 3.99 -9.13
C ALA A 356 -5.35 3.27 -9.46
N LEU A 357 -4.44 3.95 -10.16
CA LEU A 357 -3.11 3.47 -10.50
C LEU A 357 -2.12 3.52 -9.32
N GLY A 358 -2.52 4.09 -8.17
CA GLY A 358 -1.64 4.27 -7.02
C GLY A 358 -0.53 5.29 -7.26
N LEU A 359 -0.67 6.19 -8.24
CA LEU A 359 0.35 7.18 -8.59
C LEU A 359 0.37 8.40 -7.65
N ARG A 360 -0.59 8.45 -6.72
CA ARG A 360 -0.62 9.41 -5.62
C ARG A 360 -0.02 8.73 -4.40
N GLU A 361 1.30 8.64 -4.36
CA GLU A 361 2.05 8.08 -3.23
C GLU A 361 2.88 9.13 -2.49
N THR A 362 2.87 9.02 -1.17
CA THR A 362 3.21 10.03 -0.15
C THR A 362 4.62 10.59 -0.27
N VAL A 363 4.73 11.92 -0.33
CA VAL A 363 6.01 12.62 -0.09
C VAL A 363 6.08 12.99 1.39
N LEU A 364 7.21 12.68 1.99
CA LEU A 364 7.51 13.01 3.38
C LEU A 364 8.63 14.06 3.39
N MET A 365 8.68 14.87 4.45
CA MET A 365 9.59 16.01 4.54
C MET A 365 11.04 15.58 4.76
N THR A 366 11.74 15.29 3.67
CA THR A 366 13.21 15.29 3.58
C THR A 366 13.68 16.36 2.59
N THR A 367 14.92 16.80 2.76
CA THR A 367 15.50 18.06 2.27
C THR A 367 15.33 18.31 0.75
N GLU A 368 14.56 19.36 0.43
CA GLU A 368 14.64 20.34 -0.68
C GLU A 368 15.00 19.91 -2.14
N LEU A 369 14.41 18.84 -2.67
CA LEU A 369 14.36 18.63 -4.12
C LEU A 369 13.01 18.02 -4.49
N ALA A 370 11.99 18.86 -4.67
CA ALA A 370 10.68 18.43 -5.14
C ALA A 370 10.07 19.42 -6.13
N SER A 371 9.70 18.94 -7.31
CA SER A 371 8.64 19.49 -8.16
C SER A 371 7.84 18.34 -8.80
N PRO A 372 6.67 17.97 -8.28
CA PRO A 372 5.72 17.10 -8.99
C PRO A 372 5.08 17.88 -10.15
N GLN A 373 4.91 17.22 -11.30
CA GLN A 373 4.24 17.83 -12.45
C GLN A 373 2.76 18.11 -12.15
N ASP A 374 2.34 19.37 -12.34
CA ASP A 374 1.00 19.92 -12.07
C ASP A 374 -0.15 19.39 -12.95
N ASP A 375 0.14 18.51 -13.90
CA ASP A 375 -0.87 17.96 -14.79
C ASP A 375 -1.08 16.46 -14.51
N PRO A 376 -2.20 16.07 -13.86
CA PRO A 376 -2.57 14.67 -13.67
C PRO A 376 -2.56 13.89 -14.99
N VAL A 377 -2.84 14.54 -16.12
CA VAL A 377 -2.77 13.92 -17.44
C VAL A 377 -1.31 13.71 -17.87
N ALA A 378 -0.42 14.67 -17.64
CA ALA A 378 1.01 14.50 -17.91
C ALA A 378 1.63 13.39 -17.06
N LEU A 379 1.29 13.30 -15.77
CA LEU A 379 1.72 12.22 -14.89
C LEU A 379 1.23 10.85 -15.39
N LEU A 380 -0.04 10.76 -15.80
CA LEU A 380 -0.59 9.54 -16.40
C LEU A 380 0.12 9.19 -17.71
N VAL A 381 0.47 10.17 -18.53
CA VAL A 381 1.22 9.98 -19.77
C VAL A 381 2.62 9.45 -19.48
N GLU A 382 3.36 10.10 -18.59
CA GLU A 382 4.71 9.69 -18.18
C GLU A 382 4.70 8.28 -17.61
N TYR A 383 3.73 7.96 -16.74
CA TYR A 383 3.59 6.63 -16.19
C TYR A 383 3.19 5.59 -17.23
N CYS A 384 2.24 5.88 -18.11
CA CYS A 384 1.74 4.90 -19.07
C CYS A 384 2.66 4.74 -20.29
N ALA A 385 3.51 5.73 -20.62
CA ALA A 385 4.32 5.74 -21.83
C ALA A 385 5.32 4.55 -21.95
N PRO A 386 6.08 4.16 -20.91
CA PRO A 386 7.02 3.04 -21.01
C PRO A 386 6.37 1.67 -20.75
N ARG A 387 5.06 1.60 -20.44
CA ARG A 387 4.40 0.39 -19.90
C ARG A 387 3.36 -0.20 -20.86
N SER A 388 3.18 -1.52 -20.78
CA SER A 388 2.13 -2.24 -21.51
C SER A 388 1.09 -2.76 -20.52
N GLN A 389 0.02 -2.00 -20.33
CA GLN A 389 -0.95 -2.20 -19.24
C GLN A 389 -2.40 -2.00 -19.71
N LEU A 390 -3.34 -2.55 -18.95
CA LEU A 390 -4.78 -2.45 -19.19
C LEU A 390 -5.42 -1.50 -18.18
N LEU A 391 -6.04 -0.42 -18.66
CA LEU A 391 -6.80 0.52 -17.85
C LEU A 391 -8.30 0.36 -18.10
N ILE A 392 -9.06 0.09 -17.04
CA ILE A 392 -10.51 -0.03 -17.05
C ILE A 392 -11.11 1.27 -16.52
N LEU A 393 -11.90 1.95 -17.35
CA LEU A 393 -12.69 3.13 -16.96
C LEU A 393 -14.14 2.69 -16.78
N ASP A 394 -14.61 2.61 -15.53
CA ASP A 394 -15.96 2.09 -15.24
C ASP A 394 -16.97 3.24 -15.04
N ASN A 395 -18.15 3.07 -15.66
CA ASN A 395 -19.31 3.94 -15.56
C ASN A 395 -19.11 5.36 -16.13
N CYS A 396 -18.60 5.46 -17.37
CA CYS A 396 -18.26 6.75 -17.98
C CYS A 396 -19.48 7.65 -18.30
N GLU A 397 -20.72 7.15 -18.25
CA GLU A 397 -21.91 7.83 -18.80
C GLU A 397 -22.19 9.27 -18.30
N HIS A 398 -21.78 9.59 -17.07
CA HIS A 398 -22.01 10.92 -16.48
C HIS A 398 -20.83 11.89 -16.73
N VAL A 399 -19.68 11.37 -17.19
CA VAL A 399 -18.43 12.12 -17.46
C VAL A 399 -17.82 11.78 -18.82
N ILE A 400 -18.64 11.38 -19.80
CA ILE A 400 -18.19 10.87 -21.11
C ILE A 400 -17.19 11.81 -21.77
N GLY A 401 -17.46 13.11 -21.79
CA GLY A 401 -16.57 14.09 -22.42
C GLY A 401 -15.17 14.11 -21.80
N ALA A 402 -15.06 14.07 -20.47
CA ALA A 402 -13.78 14.06 -19.78
C ALA A 402 -13.07 12.71 -19.91
N ALA A 403 -13.80 11.60 -19.81
CA ALA A 403 -13.25 10.26 -20.02
C ALA A 403 -12.71 10.07 -21.45
N ALA A 404 -13.43 10.59 -22.46
CA ALA A 404 -13.02 10.55 -23.87
C ALA A 404 -11.75 11.38 -24.11
N ALA A 405 -11.70 12.61 -23.60
CA ALA A 405 -10.53 13.48 -23.72
C ALA A 405 -9.28 12.87 -23.07
N LEU A 406 -9.44 12.23 -21.90
CA LEU A 406 -8.35 11.54 -21.22
C LEU A 406 -7.89 10.31 -22.01
N ALA A 407 -8.83 9.47 -22.47
CA ALA A 407 -8.51 8.27 -23.25
C ALA A 407 -7.78 8.63 -24.56
N GLU A 408 -8.24 9.65 -25.28
CA GLU A 408 -7.59 10.13 -26.51
C GLU A 408 -6.14 10.59 -26.24
N THR A 409 -5.95 11.37 -25.18
CA THR A 409 -4.62 11.89 -24.81
C THR A 409 -3.65 10.76 -24.45
N LEU A 410 -4.09 9.81 -23.62
CA LEU A 410 -3.26 8.69 -23.19
C LEU A 410 -2.94 7.73 -24.33
N LEU A 411 -3.91 7.37 -25.16
CA LEU A 411 -3.70 6.45 -26.29
C LEU A 411 -2.78 7.04 -27.36
N THR A 412 -2.82 8.37 -27.54
CA THR A 412 -1.92 9.08 -28.47
C THR A 412 -0.48 9.09 -27.98
N ARG A 413 -0.25 9.32 -26.67
CA ARG A 413 1.09 9.49 -26.11
C ARG A 413 1.72 8.21 -25.54
N CYS A 414 0.93 7.18 -25.25
CA CYS A 414 1.39 5.95 -24.60
C CYS A 414 1.13 4.74 -25.51
N PRO A 415 2.09 4.31 -26.36
CA PRO A 415 1.84 3.30 -27.39
C PRO A 415 1.53 1.90 -26.86
N GLY A 416 1.99 1.54 -25.65
CA GLY A 416 1.72 0.25 -24.99
C GLY A 416 0.39 0.17 -24.22
N LEU A 417 -0.33 1.28 -24.04
CA LEU A 417 -1.56 1.33 -23.25
C LEU A 417 -2.78 0.79 -24.03
N THR A 418 -3.59 -0.03 -23.35
CA THR A 418 -4.93 -0.47 -23.80
C THR A 418 -5.99 -0.03 -22.80
N ILE A 419 -7.12 0.50 -23.27
CA ILE A 419 -8.23 0.99 -22.45
C ILE A 419 -9.49 0.16 -22.70
N LEU A 420 -10.14 -0.28 -21.61
CA LEU A 420 -11.46 -0.90 -21.59
C LEU A 420 -12.44 0.02 -20.84
N ALA A 421 -13.44 0.56 -21.52
CA ALA A 421 -14.42 1.44 -20.88
C ALA A 421 -15.79 0.78 -20.74
N THR A 422 -16.55 1.12 -19.69
CA THR A 422 -17.97 0.77 -19.58
C THR A 422 -18.82 2.05 -19.59
N SER A 423 -19.85 2.08 -20.45
CA SER A 423 -20.70 3.27 -20.60
C SER A 423 -22.09 2.90 -21.13
N ARG A 424 -23.06 3.81 -21.06
CA ARG A 424 -24.37 3.67 -21.74
C ARG A 424 -24.30 3.95 -23.24
N GLU A 425 -23.38 4.82 -23.64
CA GLU A 425 -23.16 5.23 -25.04
C GLU A 425 -21.66 5.29 -25.37
N PRO A 426 -21.26 5.28 -26.65
CA PRO A 426 -19.85 5.32 -27.06
C PRO A 426 -19.11 6.56 -26.54
N LEU A 427 -17.80 6.44 -26.31
CA LEU A 427 -16.94 7.58 -25.92
C LEU A 427 -16.69 8.55 -27.08
N GLY A 428 -16.71 8.06 -28.33
CA GLY A 428 -16.53 8.87 -29.53
C GLY A 428 -15.07 9.17 -29.87
N VAL A 429 -14.13 8.34 -29.40
CA VAL A 429 -12.68 8.52 -29.61
C VAL A 429 -12.24 7.78 -30.89
N PRO A 430 -11.36 8.35 -31.74
CA PRO A 430 -10.85 7.67 -32.93
C PRO A 430 -10.17 6.34 -32.60
N GLY A 431 -10.53 5.26 -33.31
CA GLY A 431 -10.01 3.91 -33.04
C GLY A 431 -10.76 3.13 -31.96
N GLU A 432 -11.85 3.67 -31.42
CA GLU A 432 -12.77 2.99 -30.50
C GLU A 432 -13.46 1.79 -31.16
N SER A 433 -13.36 0.62 -30.52
CA SER A 433 -14.14 -0.56 -30.84
C SER A 433 -15.33 -0.66 -29.88
N VAL A 434 -16.52 -0.30 -30.37
CA VAL A 434 -17.76 -0.33 -29.56
C VAL A 434 -18.33 -1.75 -29.55
N ARG A 435 -18.51 -2.30 -28.35
CA ARG A 435 -19.08 -3.64 -28.14
C ARG A 435 -20.39 -3.54 -27.35
N PRO A 436 -21.55 -3.78 -28.00
CA PRO A 436 -22.82 -3.86 -27.31
C PRO A 436 -22.86 -5.08 -26.37
N VAL A 437 -23.22 -4.84 -25.11
CA VAL A 437 -23.49 -5.87 -24.10
C VAL A 437 -25.00 -6.08 -24.05
N ASP A 438 -25.44 -7.08 -24.81
CA ASP A 438 -26.84 -7.49 -24.87
C ASP A 438 -27.27 -8.16 -23.55
N PRO A 439 -28.57 -8.16 -23.21
CA PRO A 439 -29.09 -8.95 -22.09
C PRO A 439 -28.83 -10.45 -22.24
N LEU A 440 -28.94 -11.19 -21.13
CA LEU A 440 -28.71 -12.64 -21.15
C LEU A 440 -29.71 -13.35 -22.04
N LEU A 441 -29.23 -14.35 -22.79
CA LEU A 441 -30.08 -15.26 -23.54
C LEU A 441 -30.99 -16.05 -22.57
N PRO A 442 -32.17 -16.52 -23.00
CA PRO A 442 -33.12 -17.21 -22.14
C PRO A 442 -32.50 -18.33 -21.28
N ASP A 443 -31.64 -19.16 -21.88
CA ASP A 443 -30.98 -20.26 -21.18
C ASP A 443 -29.97 -19.77 -20.11
N GLN A 444 -29.27 -18.67 -20.39
CA GLN A 444 -28.32 -18.04 -19.46
C GLN A 444 -29.06 -17.31 -18.32
N ALA A 445 -30.15 -16.62 -18.64
CA ALA A 445 -31.03 -15.96 -17.67
C ALA A 445 -31.66 -16.98 -16.72
N HIS A 446 -32.11 -18.12 -17.25
CA HIS A 446 -32.67 -19.23 -16.46
C HIS A 446 -31.61 -19.86 -15.54
N ARG A 447 -30.39 -20.09 -16.03
CA ARG A 447 -29.25 -20.54 -15.22
C ARG A 447 -28.94 -19.56 -14.08
N LEU A 448 -28.83 -18.26 -14.38
CA LEU A 448 -28.58 -17.23 -13.38
C LEU A 448 -29.68 -17.20 -12.33
N PHE A 449 -30.96 -17.25 -12.74
CA PHE A 449 -32.09 -17.30 -11.82
C PHE A 449 -32.03 -18.53 -10.91
N THR A 450 -31.76 -19.70 -11.49
CA THR A 450 -31.70 -20.99 -10.77
C THR A 450 -30.58 -21.01 -9.74
N GLU A 451 -29.40 -20.51 -10.12
CA GLU A 451 -28.23 -20.48 -9.26
C GLU A 451 -28.42 -19.52 -8.08
N ARG A 452 -28.98 -18.32 -8.36
CA ARG A 452 -29.29 -17.33 -7.33
C ARG A 452 -30.45 -17.78 -6.45
N ALA A 453 -31.46 -18.46 -7.00
CA ALA A 453 -32.55 -19.09 -6.25
C ALA A 453 -32.05 -20.13 -5.24
N THR A 454 -31.09 -20.96 -5.66
CA THR A 454 -30.50 -22.01 -4.83
C THR A 454 -29.67 -21.42 -3.68
N ALA A 455 -28.96 -20.32 -3.92
CA ALA A 455 -28.24 -19.58 -2.88
C ALA A 455 -29.17 -18.92 -1.84
N VAL A 456 -30.41 -18.61 -2.23
CA VAL A 456 -31.37 -17.83 -1.42
C VAL A 456 -32.32 -18.73 -0.61
N ARG A 457 -32.62 -19.95 -1.07
CA ARG A 457 -33.50 -20.92 -0.40
C ARG A 457 -32.92 -22.35 -0.49
N PRO A 458 -32.66 -23.04 0.64
CA PRO A 458 -32.14 -24.42 0.64
C PRO A 458 -33.06 -25.44 -0.06
N ASP A 459 -34.38 -25.24 0.06
CA ASP A 459 -35.42 -26.08 -0.57
C ASP A 459 -35.81 -25.61 -1.99
N ALA A 460 -34.95 -24.83 -2.66
CA ALA A 460 -35.25 -24.24 -3.98
C ALA A 460 -35.67 -25.29 -5.02
N ALA A 461 -35.21 -26.54 -4.91
CA ALA A 461 -35.58 -27.63 -5.83
C ALA A 461 -37.10 -27.89 -5.93
N ALA A 462 -37.91 -27.54 -4.91
CA ALA A 462 -39.36 -27.63 -5.00
C ALA A 462 -39.99 -26.42 -5.73
N ALA A 463 -39.45 -25.22 -5.52
CA ALA A 463 -39.88 -24.00 -6.19
C ALA A 463 -39.46 -23.97 -7.67
N LEU A 464 -38.27 -24.51 -7.98
CA LEU A 464 -37.69 -24.54 -9.32
C LEU A 464 -38.35 -25.52 -10.30
N ARG A 465 -39.35 -26.31 -9.85
CA ARG A 465 -40.10 -27.23 -10.74
C ARG A 465 -41.05 -26.53 -11.71
N ASP A 466 -41.39 -25.27 -11.43
CA ASP A 466 -42.24 -24.44 -12.28
C ASP A 466 -41.40 -23.71 -13.32
N GLU A 467 -40.82 -24.47 -14.26
CA GLU A 467 -39.96 -23.95 -15.33
C GLU A 467 -40.69 -22.93 -16.22
N GLU A 468 -42.02 -23.08 -16.39
CA GLU A 468 -42.84 -22.18 -17.19
C GLU A 468 -42.94 -20.79 -16.52
N ALA A 469 -43.15 -20.73 -15.20
CA ALA A 469 -43.11 -19.46 -14.48
C ALA A 469 -41.72 -18.82 -14.47
N ILE A 470 -40.64 -19.60 -14.40
CA ILE A 470 -39.26 -19.07 -14.42
C ILE A 470 -38.91 -18.50 -15.80
N ALA A 471 -39.24 -19.23 -16.87
CA ALA A 471 -39.09 -18.75 -18.24
C ALA A 471 -39.91 -17.45 -18.45
N GLU A 472 -41.11 -17.39 -17.90
CA GLU A 472 -41.95 -16.20 -17.92
C GLU A 472 -41.32 -15.01 -17.17
N ILE A 473 -40.76 -15.23 -15.97
CA ILE A 473 -40.03 -14.21 -15.22
C ILE A 473 -38.83 -13.71 -16.03
N CYS A 474 -37.96 -14.61 -16.51
CA CYS A 474 -36.74 -14.23 -17.24
C CYS A 474 -37.08 -13.45 -18.51
N ARG A 475 -38.15 -13.83 -19.22
CA ARG A 475 -38.65 -13.10 -20.40
C ARG A 475 -39.17 -11.70 -20.03
N ARG A 476 -39.92 -11.56 -18.94
CA ARG A 476 -40.49 -10.27 -18.49
C ARG A 476 -39.43 -9.32 -17.93
N LEU A 477 -38.33 -9.85 -17.43
CA LEU A 477 -37.18 -9.07 -16.94
C LEU A 477 -36.17 -8.73 -18.06
N ASP A 478 -36.54 -9.00 -19.33
CA ASP A 478 -35.73 -8.73 -20.53
C ASP A 478 -34.31 -9.34 -20.48
N GLY A 479 -34.09 -10.39 -19.69
CA GLY A 479 -32.75 -11.00 -19.54
C GLY A 479 -31.74 -10.12 -18.78
N LEU A 480 -32.15 -9.07 -18.08
CA LEU A 480 -31.25 -8.17 -17.32
C LEU A 480 -30.71 -8.89 -16.06
N PRO A 481 -29.40 -9.15 -15.93
CA PRO A 481 -28.82 -9.88 -14.81
C PRO A 481 -29.22 -9.33 -13.44
N LEU A 482 -29.12 -8.00 -13.25
CA LEU A 482 -29.47 -7.37 -11.98
C LEU A 482 -30.95 -7.55 -11.62
N ALA A 483 -31.84 -7.43 -12.61
CA ALA A 483 -33.28 -7.62 -12.40
C ALA A 483 -33.61 -9.08 -12.05
N ILE A 484 -32.92 -10.04 -12.68
CA ILE A 484 -33.03 -11.47 -12.41
C ILE A 484 -32.56 -11.80 -10.99
N GLU A 485 -31.42 -11.24 -10.56
CA GLU A 485 -30.90 -11.41 -9.21
C GLU A 485 -31.87 -10.86 -8.14
N LEU A 486 -32.41 -9.66 -8.36
CA LEU A 486 -33.42 -9.06 -7.49
C LEU A 486 -34.71 -9.88 -7.43
N ALA A 487 -35.13 -10.52 -8.53
CA ALA A 487 -36.31 -11.38 -8.58
C ALA A 487 -36.05 -12.74 -7.91
N ALA A 488 -34.90 -13.35 -8.13
CA ALA A 488 -34.50 -14.63 -7.51
C ALA A 488 -34.44 -14.51 -5.98
N ALA A 489 -33.98 -13.37 -5.46
CA ALA A 489 -33.99 -13.06 -4.03
C ALA A 489 -35.40 -13.14 -3.40
N ARG A 490 -36.47 -12.94 -4.19
CA ARG A 490 -37.86 -12.95 -3.70
C ARG A 490 -38.44 -14.34 -3.50
N LEU A 491 -37.73 -15.37 -3.94
CA LEU A 491 -38.15 -16.75 -3.69
C LEU A 491 -38.21 -17.08 -2.21
N ARG A 492 -37.62 -16.29 -1.30
CA ARG A 492 -37.83 -16.46 0.15
C ARG A 492 -39.30 -16.30 0.57
N LEU A 493 -40.02 -15.40 -0.08
CA LEU A 493 -41.37 -14.98 0.34
C LEU A 493 -42.47 -15.36 -0.66
N LEU A 494 -42.13 -15.54 -1.94
CA LEU A 494 -43.09 -15.73 -3.03
C LEU A 494 -42.71 -16.97 -3.86
N THR A 495 -43.71 -17.63 -4.44
CA THR A 495 -43.48 -18.68 -5.45
C THR A 495 -43.14 -18.07 -6.81
N PRO A 496 -42.45 -18.79 -7.72
CA PRO A 496 -42.17 -18.29 -9.07
C PRO A 496 -43.43 -17.78 -9.78
N ARG A 497 -44.54 -18.53 -9.70
CA ARG A 497 -45.81 -18.09 -10.31
C ARG A 497 -46.33 -16.77 -9.74
N GLN A 498 -46.24 -16.57 -8.41
CA GLN A 498 -46.61 -15.30 -7.78
C GLN A 498 -45.69 -14.13 -8.20
N ILE A 499 -44.41 -14.40 -8.45
CA ILE A 499 -43.46 -13.41 -8.96
C ILE A 499 -43.83 -13.05 -10.41
N ALA A 500 -44.10 -14.05 -11.26
CA ALA A 500 -44.52 -13.86 -12.64
C ALA A 500 -45.81 -13.01 -12.72
N ASP A 501 -46.86 -13.38 -11.99
CA ASP A 501 -48.16 -12.69 -12.02
C ASP A 501 -48.03 -11.21 -11.56
N ARG A 502 -47.26 -10.95 -10.50
CA ARG A 502 -47.05 -9.57 -9.99
C ARG A 502 -46.23 -8.69 -10.90
N LEU A 503 -45.29 -9.27 -11.67
CA LEU A 503 -44.58 -8.53 -12.71
C LEU A 503 -45.56 -8.06 -13.80
N ASP A 504 -46.60 -8.85 -14.17
CA ASP A 504 -47.59 -8.46 -15.21
C ASP A 504 -48.27 -7.14 -14.88
N ASP A 505 -48.79 -7.05 -13.65
CA ASP A 505 -49.63 -5.95 -13.21
C ASP A 505 -48.84 -4.63 -13.19
N ARG A 506 -47.55 -4.68 -12.81
CA ARG A 506 -46.67 -3.49 -12.76
C ARG A 506 -46.22 -3.05 -14.15
N PHE A 507 -45.88 -3.98 -15.04
CA PHE A 507 -45.56 -3.64 -16.42
C PHE A 507 -46.76 -3.00 -17.12
N ARG A 508 -47.98 -3.52 -16.91
CA ARG A 508 -49.21 -2.89 -17.43
C ARG A 508 -49.44 -1.48 -16.90
N LEU A 509 -49.13 -1.22 -15.62
CA LEU A 509 -49.22 0.12 -15.02
C LEU A 509 -48.19 1.10 -15.61
N LEU A 510 -46.91 0.69 -15.75
CA LEU A 510 -45.83 1.54 -16.27
C LEU A 510 -45.91 1.80 -17.78
N THR A 511 -46.47 0.88 -18.57
CA THR A 511 -46.70 1.10 -20.01
C THR A 511 -47.74 2.21 -20.27
N SER A 512 -48.52 2.58 -19.25
CA SER A 512 -49.58 3.60 -19.33
C SER A 512 -49.15 5.01 -18.88
N GLY A 513 -47.97 5.17 -18.25
CA GLY A 513 -47.49 6.46 -17.70
C GLY A 513 -46.03 6.76 -18.05
N SER A 514 -45.78 7.94 -18.63
CA SER A 514 -44.49 8.53 -19.05
C SER A 514 -43.74 7.86 -20.23
N ARG A 515 -43.75 8.55 -21.38
CA ARG A 515 -43.22 8.10 -22.70
C ARG A 515 -41.76 8.46 -22.98
N THR A 516 -40.99 8.95 -22.00
CA THR A 516 -39.70 9.63 -22.24
C THR A 516 -38.45 8.82 -21.88
N VAL A 517 -38.59 7.58 -21.39
CA VAL A 517 -37.45 6.72 -20.99
C VAL A 517 -37.45 5.44 -21.84
N LEU A 518 -36.27 4.97 -22.25
CA LEU A 518 -36.10 3.74 -23.06
C LEU A 518 -36.77 2.51 -22.37
N PRO A 519 -37.44 1.61 -23.11
CA PRO A 519 -38.25 0.51 -22.55
C PRO A 519 -37.54 -0.35 -21.48
N ARG A 520 -36.22 -0.57 -21.61
CA ARG A 520 -35.44 -1.45 -20.73
C ARG A 520 -35.06 -0.81 -19.38
N GLN A 521 -34.93 0.52 -19.33
CA GLN A 521 -34.72 1.24 -18.06
C GLN A 521 -36.00 1.29 -17.23
N GLN A 522 -37.17 1.26 -17.90
CA GLN A 522 -38.46 1.08 -17.23
C GLN A 522 -38.54 -0.30 -16.56
N THR A 523 -37.98 -1.35 -17.18
CA THR A 523 -37.92 -2.71 -16.61
C THR A 523 -37.14 -2.77 -15.30
N LEU A 524 -35.95 -2.18 -15.23
CA LEU A 524 -35.18 -2.17 -13.98
C LEU A 524 -35.84 -1.29 -12.90
N ARG A 525 -36.33 -0.10 -13.27
CA ARG A 525 -37.04 0.80 -12.34
C ARG A 525 -38.31 0.15 -11.80
N ALA A 526 -39.06 -0.58 -12.61
CA ALA A 526 -40.25 -1.34 -12.18
C ALA A 526 -39.93 -2.36 -11.08
N VAL A 527 -38.80 -3.06 -11.22
CA VAL A 527 -38.37 -4.09 -10.25
C VAL A 527 -37.89 -3.46 -8.95
N VAL A 528 -37.23 -2.29 -9.02
CA VAL A 528 -36.84 -1.52 -7.84
C VAL A 528 -38.06 -0.89 -7.16
N ASP A 529 -38.99 -0.29 -7.90
CA ASP A 529 -40.28 0.23 -7.39
C ASP A 529 -41.07 -0.88 -6.68
N TRP A 530 -41.11 -2.09 -7.25
CA TRP A 530 -41.74 -3.24 -6.61
C TRP A 530 -41.01 -3.69 -5.34
N SER A 531 -39.67 -3.73 -5.38
CA SER A 531 -38.85 -4.06 -4.21
C SER A 531 -39.04 -3.03 -3.08
N TRP A 532 -39.24 -1.77 -3.43
CA TRP A 532 -39.55 -0.66 -2.54
C TRP A 532 -40.95 -0.76 -1.93
N ASP A 533 -41.95 -1.10 -2.73
CA ASP A 533 -43.34 -1.22 -2.25
C ASP A 533 -43.53 -2.39 -1.27
N LEU A 534 -42.66 -3.40 -1.33
CA LEU A 534 -42.61 -4.51 -0.37
C LEU A 534 -41.91 -4.17 0.95
N LEU A 535 -41.27 -3.02 1.05
CA LEU A 535 -40.68 -2.56 2.30
C LEU A 535 -41.76 -2.00 3.23
N ASP A 536 -41.62 -2.29 4.52
CA ASP A 536 -42.39 -1.59 5.53
C ASP A 536 -41.85 -0.16 5.75
N GLU A 537 -42.60 0.67 6.47
CA GLU A 537 -42.21 2.09 6.63
C GLU A 537 -40.86 2.26 7.37
N PRO A 538 -40.52 1.47 8.42
CA PRO A 538 -39.19 1.46 9.00
C PRO A 538 -38.07 1.15 7.99
N GLU A 539 -38.24 0.12 7.15
CA GLU A 539 -37.25 -0.25 6.13
C GLU A 539 -37.09 0.82 5.03
N ARG A 540 -38.20 1.43 4.60
CA ARG A 540 -38.16 2.56 3.63
C ARG A 540 -37.47 3.78 4.22
N THR A 541 -37.72 4.05 5.49
CA THR A 541 -37.05 5.14 6.21
C THR A 541 -35.56 4.87 6.27
N LEU A 542 -35.15 3.68 6.69
CA LEU A 542 -33.74 3.29 6.74
C LEU A 542 -33.08 3.41 5.36
N LEU A 543 -33.68 2.88 4.30
CA LEU A 543 -33.08 2.92 2.96
C LEU A 543 -32.89 4.36 2.45
N ARG A 544 -33.82 5.27 2.75
CA ARG A 544 -33.66 6.72 2.47
C ARG A 544 -32.53 7.33 3.27
N GLU A 545 -32.39 6.97 4.55
CA GLU A 545 -31.32 7.49 5.40
C GLU A 545 -29.95 6.98 4.96
N LEU A 546 -29.84 5.71 4.56
CA LEU A 546 -28.61 5.12 4.02
C LEU A 546 -28.15 5.77 2.71
N SER A 547 -29.03 6.40 1.94
CA SER A 547 -28.67 7.14 0.71
C SER A 547 -27.79 8.38 0.93
N VAL A 548 -27.47 8.71 2.19
CA VAL A 548 -26.53 9.79 2.49
C VAL A 548 -25.07 9.35 2.39
N PHE A 549 -24.78 8.05 2.41
CA PHE A 549 -23.43 7.50 2.23
C PHE A 549 -23.08 7.45 0.74
N ALA A 550 -21.90 7.92 0.37
CA ALA A 550 -21.44 7.93 -1.02
C ALA A 550 -20.65 6.67 -1.40
N GLY A 551 -20.21 5.91 -0.39
CA GLY A 551 -19.57 4.63 -0.55
C GLY A 551 -20.25 3.53 0.28
N GLY A 552 -19.45 2.61 0.78
CA GLY A 552 -19.92 1.66 1.79
C GLY A 552 -19.98 2.26 3.19
N TRP A 553 -20.47 1.47 4.13
CA TRP A 553 -20.48 1.76 5.56
C TRP A 553 -20.35 0.47 6.35
N ASP A 554 -19.93 0.56 7.61
CA ASP A 554 -20.09 -0.53 8.57
C ASP A 554 -21.33 -0.32 9.44
N LEU A 555 -21.60 -1.28 10.33
CA LEU A 555 -22.78 -1.23 11.17
C LEU A 555 -22.75 -0.03 12.14
N GLU A 556 -21.60 0.29 12.73
CA GLU A 556 -21.44 1.44 13.65
C GLU A 556 -21.78 2.76 12.93
N ALA A 557 -21.31 2.94 11.69
CA ALA A 557 -21.65 4.11 10.89
C ALA A 557 -23.16 4.17 10.57
N ALA A 558 -23.78 3.04 10.20
CA ALA A 558 -25.23 3.01 9.98
C ALA A 558 -26.01 3.37 11.24
N GLU A 559 -25.60 2.88 12.41
CA GLU A 559 -26.23 3.17 13.71
C GLU A 559 -26.07 4.64 14.11
N ALA A 560 -24.93 5.26 13.81
CA ALA A 560 -24.72 6.69 14.07
C ALA A 560 -25.59 7.59 13.16
N VAL A 561 -25.86 7.14 11.93
CA VAL A 561 -26.48 7.96 10.89
C VAL A 561 -27.97 7.70 10.71
N CYS A 562 -28.47 6.50 11.00
CA CYS A 562 -29.84 6.08 10.74
C CYS A 562 -30.67 5.97 12.02
N THR A 563 -31.99 5.87 11.89
CA THR A 563 -32.95 5.75 13.00
C THR A 563 -33.55 4.34 13.09
N GLY A 564 -33.99 3.96 14.29
CA GLY A 564 -34.64 2.68 14.55
C GLY A 564 -33.68 1.54 14.89
N PRO A 565 -34.16 0.28 14.91
CA PRO A 565 -33.32 -0.90 15.16
C PRO A 565 -32.47 -1.22 13.91
N VAL A 566 -31.40 -0.45 13.70
CA VAL A 566 -30.63 -0.44 12.44
C VAL A 566 -30.08 -1.83 12.09
N ALA A 567 -29.52 -2.59 13.02
CA ALA A 567 -28.96 -3.91 12.73
C ALA A 567 -29.99 -4.88 12.13
N ASP A 568 -31.19 -4.96 12.72
CA ASP A 568 -32.26 -5.84 12.26
C ASP A 568 -32.77 -5.39 10.87
N LEU A 569 -32.93 -4.07 10.69
CA LEU A 569 -33.42 -3.50 9.44
C LEU A 569 -32.38 -3.60 8.30
N VAL A 570 -31.09 -3.44 8.58
CA VAL A 570 -30.02 -3.70 7.60
C VAL A 570 -30.01 -5.18 7.22
N GLY A 571 -30.14 -6.08 8.19
CA GLY A 571 -30.31 -7.52 7.92
C GLY A 571 -31.49 -7.80 6.99
N ALA A 572 -32.63 -7.17 7.23
CA ALA A 572 -33.81 -7.30 6.37
C ALA A 572 -33.57 -6.73 4.95
N LEU A 573 -32.87 -5.60 4.81
CA LEU A 573 -32.51 -5.02 3.51
C LEU A 573 -31.49 -5.88 2.74
N VAL A 574 -30.55 -6.53 3.44
CA VAL A 574 -29.61 -7.50 2.87
C VAL A 574 -30.35 -8.75 2.38
N ASP A 575 -31.26 -9.29 3.20
CA ASP A 575 -32.13 -10.41 2.84
C ASP A 575 -33.03 -10.11 1.63
N LYS A 576 -33.35 -8.83 1.43
CA LYS A 576 -34.11 -8.31 0.30
C LYS A 576 -33.23 -7.83 -0.86
N SER A 577 -31.93 -8.03 -0.80
CA SER A 577 -30.93 -7.69 -1.82
C SER A 577 -30.94 -6.20 -2.24
N LEU A 578 -31.38 -5.31 -1.35
CA LEU A 578 -31.29 -3.86 -1.55
C LEU A 578 -29.96 -3.29 -1.02
N VAL A 579 -29.33 -4.02 -0.10
CA VAL A 579 -28.00 -3.75 0.45
C VAL A 579 -27.15 -5.01 0.26
N VAL A 580 -25.89 -4.82 -0.11
CA VAL A 580 -24.90 -5.89 -0.25
C VAL A 580 -23.99 -5.87 0.97
N ALA A 581 -23.81 -7.01 1.63
CA ALA A 581 -22.85 -7.21 2.72
C ALA A 581 -21.64 -8.01 2.22
N ALA A 582 -20.43 -7.58 2.57
CA ALA A 582 -19.18 -8.26 2.26
C ALA A 582 -18.24 -8.26 3.48
N PRO A 583 -17.43 -9.31 3.70
CA PRO A 583 -16.41 -9.29 4.75
C PRO A 583 -15.38 -8.18 4.51
N CYS A 584 -14.94 -7.49 5.55
CA CYS A 584 -13.78 -6.60 5.48
C CYS A 584 -12.48 -7.43 5.46
N GLU A 585 -11.69 -7.28 4.41
CA GLU A 585 -10.38 -7.96 4.27
C GLU A 585 -9.22 -7.21 4.95
N ARG A 586 -9.42 -5.94 5.34
CA ARG A 586 -8.38 -5.09 5.95
C ARG A 586 -8.82 -4.57 7.32
N GLY A 587 -8.32 -5.23 8.37
CA GLY A 587 -8.52 -4.86 9.78
C GLY A 587 -8.60 -6.10 10.66
N ASP A 588 -8.03 -6.03 11.86
CA ASP A 588 -7.90 -7.13 12.85
C ASP A 588 -9.24 -7.58 13.49
N GLY A 589 -10.37 -7.28 12.85
CA GLY A 589 -11.71 -7.61 13.30
C GLY A 589 -12.60 -7.91 12.11
N GLY A 590 -13.00 -9.18 11.97
CA GLY A 590 -13.83 -9.71 10.88
C GLY A 590 -15.26 -9.14 10.81
N GLY A 591 -15.37 -7.82 10.64
CA GLY A 591 -16.63 -7.10 10.46
C GLY A 591 -17.15 -7.13 9.02
N MET A 592 -18.44 -6.86 8.86
CA MET A 592 -19.10 -6.75 7.56
C MET A 592 -19.11 -5.30 7.08
N ARG A 593 -18.82 -5.08 5.80
CA ARG A 593 -19.05 -3.83 5.09
C ARG A 593 -20.31 -3.94 4.25
N TYR A 594 -21.18 -2.96 4.40
CA TYR A 594 -22.42 -2.82 3.66
C TYR A 594 -22.26 -1.77 2.57
N ARG A 595 -22.95 -1.96 1.45
CA ARG A 595 -23.03 -0.96 0.37
C ARG A 595 -24.36 -1.10 -0.38
N MET A 596 -24.83 -0.02 -0.96
CA MET A 596 -25.90 -0.08 -1.96
C MET A 596 -25.30 -0.23 -3.36
N LEU A 597 -26.01 -0.93 -4.23
CA LEU A 597 -25.73 -0.88 -5.66
C LEU A 597 -26.13 0.51 -6.18
N GLU A 598 -25.35 1.06 -7.10
CA GLU A 598 -25.53 2.43 -7.63
C GLU A 598 -26.98 2.74 -8.02
N THR A 599 -27.60 1.88 -8.84
CA THR A 599 -29.01 2.03 -9.26
C THR A 599 -30.01 2.07 -8.10
N ILE A 600 -29.71 1.39 -6.99
CA ILE A 600 -30.53 1.39 -5.77
C ILE A 600 -30.24 2.66 -4.96
N HIS A 601 -28.98 3.10 -4.92
CA HIS A 601 -28.55 4.33 -4.27
C HIS A 601 -29.18 5.58 -4.92
N GLU A 602 -29.16 5.67 -6.26
CA GLU A 602 -29.85 6.73 -7.03
C GLU A 602 -31.34 6.75 -6.70
N TYR A 603 -32.00 5.59 -6.76
CA TYR A 603 -33.42 5.46 -6.45
C TYR A 603 -33.73 5.86 -5.00
N ALA A 604 -32.93 5.41 -4.03
CA ALA A 604 -33.09 5.78 -2.63
C ALA A 604 -32.87 7.28 -2.41
N THR A 605 -31.96 7.90 -3.16
CA THR A 605 -31.70 9.35 -3.14
C THR A 605 -32.90 10.14 -3.67
N GLU A 606 -33.53 9.68 -4.77
CA GLU A 606 -34.78 10.25 -5.28
C GLU A 606 -35.90 10.15 -4.23
N ARG A 607 -36.09 8.97 -3.62
CA ARG A 607 -37.11 8.75 -2.57
C ARG A 607 -36.82 9.51 -1.28
N ALA A 608 -35.56 9.81 -0.98
CA ALA A 608 -35.19 10.68 0.14
C ALA A 608 -35.52 12.15 -0.16
N ALA A 609 -35.46 12.59 -1.43
CA ALA A 609 -35.80 13.95 -1.82
C ALA A 609 -37.29 14.28 -1.62
N GLU A 610 -38.18 13.28 -1.68
CA GLU A 610 -39.60 13.40 -1.37
C GLU A 610 -39.87 13.79 0.10
N LEU A 611 -38.90 13.55 1.00
CA LEU A 611 -38.97 13.89 2.44
C LEU A 611 -37.80 14.81 2.85
N PRO A 612 -37.82 16.11 2.48
CA PRO A 612 -36.69 17.01 2.66
C PRO A 612 -36.20 17.13 4.11
N ARG A 613 -37.11 17.10 5.09
CA ARG A 613 -36.77 17.20 6.52
C ARG A 613 -36.00 15.98 7.02
N CYS A 614 -36.44 14.77 6.65
CA CYS A 614 -35.78 13.52 7.01
C CYS A 614 -34.40 13.44 6.34
N ARG A 615 -34.32 13.77 5.05
CA ARG A 615 -33.05 13.84 4.31
C ARG A 615 -32.06 14.82 4.94
N ALA A 616 -32.52 16.01 5.34
CA ALA A 616 -31.68 16.99 6.02
C ALA A 616 -31.19 16.50 7.39
N ALA A 617 -32.03 15.80 8.16
CA ALA A 617 -31.66 15.22 9.45
C ALA A 617 -30.65 14.07 9.32
N ALA A 618 -30.81 13.18 8.33
CA ALA A 618 -29.85 12.13 8.03
C ALA A 618 -28.49 12.72 7.58
N ARG A 619 -28.51 13.72 6.69
CA ARG A 619 -27.30 14.44 6.26
C ARG A 619 -26.54 15.09 7.43
N ARG A 620 -27.25 15.71 8.37
CA ARG A 620 -26.61 16.29 9.58
C ARG A 620 -25.96 15.23 10.47
N ARG A 621 -26.61 14.07 10.67
CA ARG A 621 -26.01 12.95 11.42
C ARG A 621 -24.80 12.36 10.70
N HIS A 622 -24.89 12.17 9.39
CA HIS A 622 -23.74 11.75 8.58
C HIS A 622 -22.57 12.72 8.69
N LEU A 623 -22.83 14.03 8.61
CA LEU A 623 -21.80 15.05 8.78
C LEU A 623 -21.16 14.97 10.17
N GLY A 624 -21.96 14.88 11.23
CA GLY A 624 -21.46 14.70 12.60
C GLY A 624 -20.68 13.39 12.81
N TRP A 625 -21.08 12.31 12.16
CA TRP A 625 -20.35 11.03 12.18
C TRP A 625 -18.99 11.16 11.47
N VAL A 626 -18.95 11.74 10.27
CA VAL A 626 -17.68 11.99 9.54
C VAL A 626 -16.77 12.89 10.36
N ARG A 627 -17.30 13.96 10.96
CA ARG A 627 -16.53 14.85 11.84
C ARG A 627 -15.92 14.08 13.01
N ALA A 628 -16.72 13.29 13.72
CA ALA A 628 -16.22 12.46 14.81
C ALA A 628 -15.18 11.42 14.35
N LEU A 629 -15.32 10.88 13.14
CA LEU A 629 -14.35 9.96 12.54
C LEU A 629 -13.00 10.65 12.31
N VAL A 630 -12.98 11.79 11.62
CA VAL A 630 -11.72 12.48 11.27
C VAL A 630 -11.05 13.11 12.51
N GLU A 631 -11.82 13.65 13.45
CA GLU A 631 -11.29 14.20 14.72
C GLU A 631 -10.69 13.10 15.60
N ARG A 632 -11.27 11.88 15.58
CA ARG A 632 -10.70 10.71 16.28
C ARG A 632 -9.46 10.19 15.56
N ALA A 633 -9.46 10.20 14.23
CA ALA A 633 -8.35 9.70 13.44
C ALA A 633 -7.11 10.60 13.53
N ASP A 634 -7.28 11.93 13.54
CA ASP A 634 -6.18 12.91 13.49
C ASP A 634 -5.02 12.63 14.47
N PRO A 635 -5.24 12.48 15.80
CA PRO A 635 -4.16 12.14 16.72
C PRO A 635 -3.66 10.69 16.56
N LEU A 636 -4.51 9.76 16.11
CA LEU A 636 -4.17 8.35 15.99
C LEU A 636 -3.34 8.04 14.74
N LEU A 637 -3.40 8.89 13.70
CA LEU A 637 -2.48 8.89 12.56
C LEU A 637 -1.04 9.23 12.97
N ARG A 638 -0.87 9.87 14.14
CA ARG A 638 0.40 10.27 14.76
C ARG A 638 0.72 9.39 15.98
N SER A 639 0.38 8.11 15.88
CA SER A 639 0.56 7.13 16.95
C SER A 639 0.87 5.74 16.39
N ALA A 640 1.11 4.76 17.27
CA ALA A 640 1.22 3.34 16.88
C ALA A 640 0.01 2.79 16.09
N GLY A 641 -1.18 3.41 16.21
CA GLY A 641 -2.38 3.07 15.45
C GLY A 641 -2.39 3.56 14.00
N GLN A 642 -1.32 4.21 13.52
CA GLN A 642 -1.25 4.89 12.22
C GLN A 642 -1.77 4.06 11.03
N LEU A 643 -1.28 2.83 10.84
CA LEU A 643 -1.67 2.02 9.67
C LEU A 643 -3.16 1.65 9.67
N LEU A 644 -3.70 1.34 10.85
CA LEU A 644 -5.12 1.01 11.00
C LEU A 644 -5.99 2.21 10.63
N TRP A 645 -5.62 3.41 11.12
CA TRP A 645 -6.37 4.63 10.87
C TRP A 645 -6.22 5.17 9.44
N ILE A 646 -5.04 4.99 8.82
CA ILE A 646 -4.87 5.24 7.39
C ILE A 646 -5.84 4.37 6.59
N SER A 647 -5.81 3.05 6.80
CA SER A 647 -6.70 2.12 6.08
C SER A 647 -8.17 2.46 6.32
N ARG A 648 -8.53 2.91 7.53
CA ARG A 648 -9.88 3.33 7.86
C ARG A 648 -10.30 4.59 7.11
N LEU A 649 -9.47 5.63 7.08
CA LEU A 649 -9.77 6.87 6.35
C LEU A 649 -9.81 6.66 4.84
N GLU A 650 -8.93 5.83 4.27
CA GLU A 650 -9.00 5.46 2.85
C GLU A 650 -10.33 4.77 2.50
N THR A 651 -10.78 3.88 3.38
CA THR A 651 -12.05 3.16 3.21
C THR A 651 -13.26 4.10 3.26
N GLU A 652 -13.16 5.21 4.01
CA GLU A 652 -14.24 6.18 4.21
C GLU A 652 -14.04 7.48 3.41
N LEU A 653 -13.08 7.53 2.49
CA LEU A 653 -12.69 8.75 1.79
C LEU A 653 -13.85 9.40 1.01
N ASP A 654 -14.69 8.60 0.37
CA ASP A 654 -15.85 9.12 -0.37
C ASP A 654 -16.91 9.73 0.57
N ASN A 655 -17.06 9.18 1.77
CA ASN A 655 -17.93 9.75 2.79
C ASN A 655 -17.36 11.09 3.32
N ILE A 656 -16.04 11.22 3.43
CA ILE A 656 -15.36 12.48 3.79
C ILE A 656 -15.56 13.54 2.70
N ARG A 657 -15.31 13.20 1.42
CA ARG A 657 -15.49 14.10 0.27
C ARG A 657 -16.91 14.64 0.19
N VAL A 658 -17.90 13.76 0.32
CA VAL A 658 -19.30 14.16 0.27
C VAL A 658 -19.71 14.99 1.49
N ALA A 659 -19.13 14.77 2.67
CA ALA A 659 -19.33 15.63 3.83
C ALA A 659 -18.78 17.05 3.60
N LEU A 660 -17.54 17.17 3.09
CA LEU A 660 -16.92 18.45 2.73
C LEU A 660 -17.74 19.20 1.67
N GLN A 661 -18.14 18.51 0.60
CA GLN A 661 -18.96 19.11 -0.45
C GLN A 661 -20.30 19.60 0.09
N ARG A 662 -20.94 18.86 1.01
CA ARG A 662 -22.19 19.28 1.66
C ARG A 662 -22.00 20.51 2.53
N ALA A 663 -20.93 20.57 3.34
CA ALA A 663 -20.62 21.72 4.17
C ALA A 663 -20.40 23.00 3.32
N LEU A 664 -19.68 22.89 2.20
CA LEU A 664 -19.52 23.99 1.25
C LEU A 664 -20.86 24.42 0.63
N THR A 665 -21.66 23.48 0.14
CA THR A 665 -22.96 23.80 -0.47
C THR A 665 -23.96 24.39 0.53
N SER A 666 -23.88 24.04 1.81
CA SER A 666 -24.69 24.66 2.86
C SER A 666 -24.13 25.98 3.40
N GLY A 667 -22.96 26.42 2.92
CA GLY A 667 -22.28 27.61 3.42
C GLY A 667 -21.81 27.48 4.88
N ASP A 668 -21.62 26.26 5.36
CA ASP A 668 -21.17 25.98 6.73
C ASP A 668 -19.64 25.99 6.78
N GLU A 669 -19.10 27.22 6.84
CA GLU A 669 -17.65 27.46 6.87
C GLU A 669 -16.96 26.76 8.04
N GLU A 670 -17.57 26.76 9.22
CA GLU A 670 -16.96 26.22 10.43
C GLU A 670 -16.80 24.70 10.34
N GLU A 671 -17.85 24.01 9.90
CA GLU A 671 -17.81 22.57 9.71
C GLU A 671 -16.84 22.17 8.59
N ALA A 672 -16.81 22.94 7.49
CA ALA A 672 -15.87 22.68 6.40
C ALA A 672 -14.41 22.84 6.85
N ILE A 673 -14.08 23.89 7.63
CA ILE A 673 -12.74 24.08 8.19
C ILE A 673 -12.38 22.91 9.13
N ALA A 674 -13.28 22.50 10.02
CA ALA A 674 -13.02 21.43 10.97
C ALA A 674 -12.67 20.10 10.27
N LEU A 675 -13.47 19.71 9.26
CA LEU A 675 -13.22 18.51 8.46
C LEU A 675 -11.89 18.60 7.70
N CYS A 676 -11.61 19.76 7.09
CA CYS A 676 -10.43 19.99 6.28
C CYS A 676 -9.14 19.91 7.12
N LEU A 677 -9.11 20.60 8.27
CA LEU A 677 -7.96 20.57 9.17
C LEU A 677 -7.68 19.18 9.74
N ALA A 678 -8.73 18.46 10.17
CA ALA A 678 -8.59 17.09 10.72
C ALA A 678 -8.17 16.06 9.66
N THR A 679 -8.48 16.30 8.39
CA THR A 679 -8.09 15.41 7.27
C THR A 679 -6.74 15.81 6.67
N GLY A 680 -6.25 17.02 6.95
CA GLY A 680 -5.05 17.61 6.33
C GLY A 680 -3.81 16.72 6.42
N TRP A 681 -3.53 16.16 7.60
CA TRP A 681 -2.39 15.25 7.77
C TRP A 681 -2.55 13.95 6.98
N PHE A 682 -3.74 13.38 6.92
CA PHE A 682 -4.02 12.20 6.10
C PHE A 682 -3.79 12.49 4.61
N TRP A 683 -4.27 13.63 4.12
CA TRP A 683 -4.09 13.99 2.71
C TRP A 683 -2.62 14.14 2.35
N TRP A 684 -1.84 14.78 3.23
CA TRP A 684 -0.40 14.84 3.03
C TRP A 684 0.24 13.45 3.09
N LEU A 685 -0.05 12.68 4.16
CA LEU A 685 0.51 11.35 4.41
C LEU A 685 0.09 10.29 3.38
N ARG A 686 -0.89 10.55 2.51
CA ARG A 686 -1.33 9.64 1.43
C ARG A 686 -1.30 10.28 0.05
N ASN A 687 -0.60 11.42 -0.10
CA ASN A 687 -0.47 12.19 -1.34
C ASN A 687 -1.79 12.61 -2.02
N TYR A 688 -2.83 12.85 -1.23
CA TYR A 688 -4.01 13.62 -1.67
C TYR A 688 -3.78 15.12 -1.51
N ARG A 689 -2.54 15.60 -1.67
CA ARG A 689 -2.14 16.99 -1.35
C ARG A 689 -2.88 18.03 -2.18
N HIS A 690 -2.93 17.83 -3.50
CA HIS A 690 -3.69 18.71 -4.40
C HIS A 690 -5.18 18.71 -4.06
N GLU A 691 -5.76 17.55 -3.73
CA GLU A 691 -7.15 17.47 -3.31
C GLU A 691 -7.38 18.27 -2.02
N GLY A 692 -6.53 18.07 -1.01
CA GLY A 692 -6.60 18.83 0.24
C GLY A 692 -6.37 20.33 0.05
N ALA A 693 -5.47 20.71 -0.86
CA ALA A 693 -5.20 22.10 -1.22
C ALA A 693 -6.42 22.74 -1.91
N GLU A 694 -7.06 22.04 -2.86
CA GLU A 694 -8.29 22.48 -3.52
C GLU A 694 -9.42 22.66 -2.50
N TRP A 695 -9.61 21.70 -1.59
CA TRP A 695 -10.60 21.84 -0.52
C TRP A 695 -10.31 23.06 0.36
N SER A 696 -9.05 23.24 0.75
CA SER A 696 -8.62 24.37 1.58
C SER A 696 -8.86 25.72 0.88
N ASP A 697 -8.45 25.85 -0.38
CA ASP A 697 -8.67 27.03 -1.22
C ASP A 697 -10.16 27.36 -1.35
N ARG A 698 -10.99 26.35 -1.66
CA ARG A 698 -12.45 26.53 -1.80
C ARG A 698 -13.09 26.98 -0.49
N ILE A 699 -12.63 26.48 0.65
CA ILE A 699 -13.14 26.91 1.97
C ILE A 699 -12.70 28.35 2.29
N LEU A 700 -11.47 28.74 1.95
CA LEU A 700 -11.01 30.12 2.09
C LEU A 700 -11.82 31.09 1.22
N ARG A 701 -12.11 30.70 -0.03
CA ARG A 701 -13.00 31.46 -0.93
C ARG A 701 -14.41 31.57 -0.36
N LEU A 702 -14.95 30.50 0.20
CA LEU A 702 -16.26 30.53 0.89
C LEU A 702 -16.24 31.56 2.02
N GLY A 703 -15.23 31.53 2.89
CA GLY A 703 -15.09 32.50 3.99
C GLY A 703 -15.08 33.94 3.50
N ALA A 704 -14.29 34.24 2.46
CA ALA A 704 -14.24 35.57 1.85
C ALA A 704 -15.59 36.01 1.27
N VAL A 705 -16.33 35.13 0.56
CA VAL A 705 -17.68 35.43 0.06
C VAL A 705 -18.62 35.74 1.23
N LEU A 706 -18.61 34.93 2.29
CA LEU A 706 -19.51 35.10 3.44
C LEU A 706 -19.31 36.45 4.13
N ASP A 707 -18.08 36.94 4.21
CA ASP A 707 -17.78 38.26 4.79
C ASP A 707 -18.37 39.38 3.93
N THR A 708 -18.20 39.33 2.60
CA THR A 708 -18.80 40.33 1.69
C THR A 708 -20.33 40.37 1.78
N LEU A 709 -20.97 39.23 2.03
CA LEU A 709 -22.42 39.15 2.19
C LEU A 709 -22.88 39.73 3.54
N ARG A 710 -22.11 39.51 4.62
CA ARG A 710 -22.43 40.05 5.95
C ARG A 710 -22.31 41.56 6.03
N GLU A 711 -21.44 42.18 5.20
CA GLU A 711 -21.34 43.64 5.08
C GLU A 711 -22.60 44.28 4.47
N THR A 712 -23.43 43.51 3.74
CA THR A 712 -24.61 44.05 3.03
C THR A 712 -25.93 44.12 3.83
N GLY A 713 -25.97 43.68 5.11
CA GLY A 713 -27.04 44.07 6.04
C GLY A 713 -27.37 43.06 7.17
N PRO A 714 -27.92 43.50 8.33
CA PRO A 714 -28.04 42.67 9.54
C PRO A 714 -29.40 42.00 9.81
N GLU A 715 -30.43 42.18 8.97
CA GLU A 715 -31.83 41.88 9.37
C GLU A 715 -32.50 40.64 8.74
N GLU A 716 -31.89 39.92 7.80
CA GLU A 716 -32.49 38.69 7.23
C GLU A 716 -31.74 37.41 7.66
N PRO A 717 -32.45 36.29 7.91
CA PRO A 717 -31.81 34.99 8.10
C PRO A 717 -30.93 34.68 6.90
N PHE A 718 -29.63 34.48 7.15
CA PHE A 718 -28.66 34.19 6.11
C PHE A 718 -29.12 32.99 5.27
N THR A 719 -29.46 33.24 4.01
CA THR A 719 -29.79 32.23 3.02
C THR A 719 -28.62 32.09 2.05
N VAL A 720 -28.18 30.86 1.82
CA VAL A 720 -27.08 30.59 0.90
C VAL A 720 -27.49 31.05 -0.51
N PRO A 721 -26.73 31.96 -1.15
CA PRO A 721 -27.06 32.44 -2.48
C PRO A 721 -27.04 31.30 -3.51
N ALA A 722 -27.99 31.30 -4.44
CA ALA A 722 -28.02 30.31 -5.52
C ALA A 722 -26.80 30.40 -6.45
N ASP A 723 -26.13 31.56 -6.49
CA ASP A 723 -24.91 31.84 -7.25
C ASP A 723 -23.62 31.70 -6.43
N LEU A 724 -23.66 31.11 -5.22
CA LEU A 724 -22.52 30.98 -4.31
C LEU A 724 -21.27 30.41 -5.02
N THR A 725 -21.43 29.35 -5.80
CA THR A 725 -20.31 28.71 -6.52
C THR A 725 -19.63 29.66 -7.51
N ALA A 726 -20.42 30.48 -8.23
CA ALA A 726 -19.87 31.46 -9.18
C ALA A 726 -19.12 32.59 -8.45
N ARG A 727 -19.63 33.03 -7.30
CA ARG A 727 -18.96 34.04 -6.44
C ARG A 727 -17.64 33.52 -5.88
N MET A 728 -17.61 32.27 -5.42
CA MET A 728 -16.38 31.63 -4.93
C MET A 728 -15.32 31.58 -6.03
N ALA A 729 -15.69 31.18 -7.25
CA ALA A 729 -14.77 31.06 -8.37
C ALA A 729 -14.12 32.41 -8.78
N ALA A 730 -14.77 33.54 -8.49
CA ALA A 730 -14.30 34.87 -8.86
C ALA A 730 -13.34 35.52 -7.83
N LEU A 731 -13.15 34.93 -6.65
CA LEU A 731 -12.36 35.51 -5.56
C LEU A 731 -11.02 34.80 -5.39
N ASP A 732 -9.93 35.56 -5.33
CA ASP A 732 -8.60 35.07 -4.92
C ASP A 732 -8.45 35.18 -3.39
N PRO A 733 -8.22 34.06 -2.67
CA PRO A 733 -8.08 34.07 -1.21
C PRO A 733 -6.81 34.79 -0.70
N VAL A 734 -5.75 34.90 -1.52
CA VAL A 734 -4.52 35.64 -1.16
C VAL A 734 -4.81 37.13 -1.18
N ASP A 735 -5.38 37.64 -2.28
CA ASP A 735 -5.79 39.04 -2.40
C ASP A 735 -6.80 39.43 -1.32
N ALA A 736 -7.73 38.53 -0.95
CA ALA A 736 -8.68 38.76 0.13
C ALA A 736 -8.02 38.97 1.51
N LEU A 737 -6.93 38.23 1.81
CA LEU A 737 -6.18 38.43 3.05
C LEU A 737 -5.37 39.73 3.00
N LEU A 738 -4.63 39.95 1.91
CA LEU A 738 -3.76 41.12 1.77
C LEU A 738 -4.56 42.43 1.70
N GLY A 739 -5.75 42.41 1.11
CA GLY A 739 -6.67 43.55 1.04
C GLY A 739 -7.35 43.91 2.37
N THR A 740 -7.46 42.96 3.31
CA THR A 740 -8.02 43.21 4.64
C THR A 740 -6.96 43.77 5.60
N PRO A 741 -7.19 44.88 6.33
CA PRO A 741 -6.26 45.37 7.34
C PRO A 741 -6.00 44.34 8.45
N ALA A 742 -4.75 44.23 8.93
CA ALA A 742 -4.34 43.24 9.94
C ALA A 742 -5.22 43.26 11.19
N ALA A 743 -5.51 44.44 11.75
CA ALA A 743 -6.36 44.59 12.93
C ALA A 743 -7.81 44.11 12.71
N THR A 744 -8.33 44.23 11.48
CA THR A 744 -9.68 43.74 11.13
C THR A 744 -9.69 42.21 11.02
N GLU A 745 -8.66 41.63 10.41
CA GLU A 745 -8.50 40.18 10.32
C GLU A 745 -8.32 39.55 11.71
N GLU A 746 -7.46 40.13 12.56
CA GLU A 746 -7.22 39.66 13.94
C GLU A 746 -8.49 39.71 14.82
N ALA A 747 -9.37 40.69 14.58
CA ALA A 747 -10.64 40.82 15.29
C ALA A 747 -11.72 39.84 14.77
N HIS A 748 -11.50 39.17 13.64
CA HIS A 748 -12.49 38.27 13.05
C HIS A 748 -12.66 37.02 13.94
N PRO A 749 -13.91 36.59 14.25
CA PRO A 749 -14.14 35.47 15.18
C PRO A 749 -13.57 34.13 14.69
N ARG A 750 -13.33 33.98 13.37
CA ARG A 750 -12.71 32.80 12.75
C ARG A 750 -11.24 32.99 12.38
N HIS A 751 -10.59 34.07 12.82
CA HIS A 751 -9.18 34.39 12.49
C HIS A 751 -8.26 33.17 12.62
N ALA A 752 -8.21 32.57 13.82
CA ALA A 752 -7.32 31.45 14.10
C ALA A 752 -7.58 30.22 13.21
N GLN A 753 -8.84 29.91 12.92
CA GLN A 753 -9.26 28.79 12.07
C GLN A 753 -8.84 29.02 10.61
N ARG A 754 -9.04 30.23 10.09
CA ARG A 754 -8.64 30.60 8.72
C ARG A 754 -7.12 30.65 8.56
N MET A 755 -6.40 31.17 9.55
CA MET A 755 -4.93 31.15 9.54
C MET A 755 -4.38 29.72 9.55
N ASN A 756 -4.98 28.82 10.34
CA ASN A 756 -4.60 27.41 10.32
C ASN A 756 -4.86 26.78 8.94
N LEU A 757 -6.00 27.08 8.32
CA LEU A 757 -6.33 26.56 6.99
C LEU A 757 -5.36 27.09 5.93
N ARG A 758 -4.94 28.35 6.02
CA ARG A 758 -3.92 28.96 5.16
C ARG A 758 -2.56 28.31 5.34
N MET A 759 -2.14 28.04 6.57
CA MET A 759 -0.89 27.33 6.87
C MET A 759 -0.93 25.87 6.35
N LEU A 760 -2.07 25.19 6.49
CA LEU A 760 -2.27 23.85 5.91
C LEU A 760 -2.23 23.89 4.38
N ASN A 761 -2.89 24.86 3.74
CA ASN A 761 -2.86 25.00 2.29
C ASN A 761 -1.43 25.25 1.78
N LEU A 762 -0.68 26.13 2.45
CA LEU A 762 0.74 26.36 2.15
C LEU A 762 1.56 25.07 2.25
N PHE A 763 1.34 24.28 3.31
CA PHE A 763 2.02 22.99 3.50
C PHE A 763 1.67 21.95 2.44
N LEU A 764 0.41 21.90 2.01
CA LEU A 764 -0.01 20.97 0.96
C LEU A 764 0.53 21.38 -0.42
N LEU A 765 0.83 22.66 -0.63
CA LEU A 765 1.38 23.21 -1.88
C LEU A 765 2.91 23.35 -1.89
N SER A 766 3.59 23.23 -0.74
CA SER A 766 5.00 23.62 -0.58
C SER A 766 5.99 22.88 -1.49
N GLU A 767 5.58 21.74 -2.04
CA GLU A 767 6.39 20.92 -2.95
C GLU A 767 5.96 21.01 -4.41
N SER A 768 4.73 21.47 -4.70
CA SER A 768 4.17 21.46 -6.05
C SER A 768 4.52 22.69 -6.87
N ASP A 769 4.79 23.83 -6.24
CA ASP A 769 4.66 25.11 -6.96
C ASP A 769 5.73 26.18 -6.63
N PRO A 770 7.05 25.88 -6.43
CA PRO A 770 7.97 26.91 -5.95
C PRO A 770 8.29 28.01 -6.98
N LYS A 771 8.36 27.69 -8.28
CA LYS A 771 8.98 28.60 -9.26
C LYS A 771 8.10 29.78 -9.65
N ASP A 772 6.81 29.54 -9.87
CA ASP A 772 5.87 30.59 -10.28
C ASP A 772 5.37 31.39 -9.06
N LEU A 773 5.21 30.75 -7.89
CA LEU A 773 4.82 31.43 -6.64
C LEU A 773 5.93 32.32 -6.06
N VAL A 774 7.20 31.88 -6.08
CA VAL A 774 8.33 32.68 -5.55
C VAL A 774 8.59 33.93 -6.40
N ALA A 775 8.21 33.90 -7.68
CA ALA A 775 8.29 35.06 -8.57
C ALA A 775 7.17 36.10 -8.36
N ASP A 776 6.05 35.75 -7.70
CA ASP A 776 4.97 36.68 -7.39
C ASP A 776 5.30 37.49 -6.12
N PRO A 777 5.46 38.84 -6.22
CA PRO A 777 5.74 39.68 -5.05
C PRO A 777 4.64 39.62 -3.97
N ARG A 778 3.38 39.35 -4.35
CA ARG A 778 2.26 39.23 -3.40
C ARG A 778 2.43 38.01 -2.51
N TYR A 779 3.02 36.93 -3.04
CA TYR A 779 3.23 35.70 -2.30
C TYR A 779 4.25 35.90 -1.16
N GLN A 780 5.30 36.69 -1.39
CA GLN A 780 6.24 37.05 -0.33
C GLN A 780 5.57 37.84 0.80
N GLU A 781 4.71 38.80 0.47
CA GLU A 781 3.94 39.56 1.47
C GLU A 781 2.96 38.65 2.24
N TYR A 782 2.33 37.71 1.54
CA TYR A 782 1.45 36.70 2.13
C TYR A 782 2.20 35.82 3.15
N LEU A 783 3.39 35.32 2.80
CA LEU A 783 4.23 34.51 3.70
C LEU A 783 4.66 35.28 4.96
N VAL A 784 5.06 36.55 4.80
CA VAL A 784 5.39 37.43 5.94
C VAL A 784 4.20 37.54 6.89
N ARG A 785 3.00 37.75 6.34
CA ARG A 785 1.78 37.90 7.14
C ARG A 785 1.36 36.62 7.84
N LEU A 786 1.48 35.47 7.17
CA LEU A 786 1.24 34.16 7.80
C LEU A 786 2.23 33.93 8.93
N ARG A 787 3.53 34.12 8.70
CA ARG A 787 4.57 33.91 9.70
C ARG A 787 4.37 34.77 10.94
N ALA A 788 4.08 36.06 10.77
CA ALA A 788 3.92 37.00 11.87
C ALA A 788 2.83 36.58 12.88
N ASP A 789 1.81 35.85 12.42
CA ASP A 789 0.71 35.35 13.24
C ASP A 789 1.10 34.15 14.15
N TYR A 790 2.17 33.41 13.79
CA TYR A 790 2.65 32.24 14.54
C TYR A 790 3.96 32.47 15.29
N GLU A 791 4.82 33.37 14.80
CA GLU A 791 6.14 33.67 15.36
C GLU A 791 6.17 34.07 16.86
N PRO A 792 5.15 34.75 17.43
CA PRO A 792 5.09 35.01 18.87
C PRO A 792 5.03 33.75 19.76
N GLY A 793 4.70 32.58 19.19
CA GLY A 793 4.59 31.32 19.90
C GLY A 793 3.24 31.11 20.61
N GLY A 794 3.18 30.11 21.48
CA GLY A 794 1.98 29.65 22.18
C GLY A 794 1.43 28.32 21.65
N PRO A 795 0.31 27.82 22.22
CA PRO A 795 -0.22 26.49 21.92
C PRO A 795 -0.62 26.26 20.46
N ARG A 796 -1.10 27.30 19.77
CA ARG A 796 -1.47 27.22 18.36
C ARG A 796 -0.26 27.03 17.45
N SER A 797 0.85 27.71 17.75
CA SER A 797 2.12 27.58 17.02
C SER A 797 2.90 26.31 17.38
N ALA A 798 2.46 25.55 18.38
CA ALA A 798 3.06 24.28 18.80
C ALA A 798 2.27 23.05 18.32
N ARG A 799 1.24 23.22 17.49
CA ARG A 799 0.37 22.15 16.99
C ARG A 799 0.22 22.25 15.48
N MET A 800 0.04 21.10 14.83
CA MET A 800 -0.28 21.08 13.40
C MET A 800 -1.59 21.85 13.12
N PRO A 801 -1.69 22.68 12.05
CA PRO A 801 -0.64 23.02 11.08
C PRO A 801 0.27 24.18 11.52
N GLY A 802 -0.03 24.88 12.62
CA GLY A 802 0.76 26.02 13.10
C GLY A 802 2.22 25.70 13.38
N LEU A 803 2.56 24.46 13.76
CA LEU A 803 3.93 23.95 13.93
C LEU A 803 4.83 24.18 12.70
N LEU A 804 4.24 24.31 11.52
CA LEU A 804 4.95 24.42 10.24
C LEU A 804 5.43 25.84 9.93
N TRP A 805 5.09 26.83 10.75
CA TRP A 805 5.52 28.21 10.52
C TRP A 805 7.04 28.39 10.28
N PRO A 806 7.96 27.58 10.87
CA PRO A 806 9.40 27.67 10.57
C PRO A 806 9.72 27.39 9.10
N LEU A 807 8.92 26.56 8.42
CA LEU A 807 9.12 26.22 7.01
C LEU A 807 9.03 27.45 6.10
N THR A 808 8.28 28.47 6.51
CA THR A 808 8.20 29.75 5.78
C THR A 808 9.57 30.45 5.70
N ALA A 809 10.49 30.21 6.64
CA ALA A 809 11.82 30.81 6.61
C ALA A 809 12.70 30.25 5.48
N PHE A 810 12.49 29.00 5.08
CA PHE A 810 13.23 28.37 3.98
C PHE A 810 12.84 28.94 2.62
N GLN A 811 11.57 29.31 2.45
CA GLN A 811 11.10 29.97 1.23
C GLN A 811 11.61 31.42 1.12
N MET A 812 12.17 31.97 2.22
CA MET A 812 12.66 33.35 2.32
C MET A 812 14.19 33.42 2.50
N ARG A 813 14.93 32.36 2.13
CA ARG A 813 16.35 32.04 2.43
C ARG A 813 17.34 33.23 2.50
N ASP A 814 17.15 34.30 1.76
CA ASP A 814 18.03 35.49 1.77
C ASP A 814 17.80 36.46 2.95
N MET A 815 16.78 36.24 3.80
CA MET A 815 16.27 37.27 4.72
C MET A 815 16.22 36.87 6.21
N VAL A 816 16.54 35.62 6.60
CA VAL A 816 16.24 35.10 7.94
C VAL A 816 17.29 34.11 8.48
N ASP A 817 17.64 34.23 9.77
CA ASP A 817 18.33 33.18 10.52
C ASP A 817 17.43 31.95 10.76
N VAL A 818 17.57 30.93 9.91
CA VAL A 818 16.75 29.72 9.96
C VAL A 818 17.00 28.88 11.23
N ARG A 819 18.24 28.84 11.72
CA ARG A 819 18.57 28.11 12.96
C ARG A 819 17.89 28.74 14.17
N GLY A 820 17.99 30.06 14.32
CA GLY A 820 17.30 30.78 15.39
C GLY A 820 15.77 30.69 15.32
N VAL A 821 15.19 30.53 14.13
CA VAL A 821 13.76 30.24 13.95
C VAL A 821 13.40 28.85 14.47
N LEU A 822 14.17 27.82 14.11
CA LEU A 822 13.91 26.44 14.56
C LEU A 822 14.14 26.25 16.06
N ASP A 823 15.16 26.89 16.64
CA ASP A 823 15.39 26.87 18.09
C ASP A 823 14.20 27.44 18.88
N ARG A 824 13.58 28.52 18.36
CA ARG A 824 12.34 29.07 18.94
C ARG A 824 11.16 28.11 18.79
N ALA A 825 11.04 27.43 17.65
CA ALA A 825 9.99 26.44 17.43
C ALA A 825 10.13 25.23 18.37
N VAL A 826 11.34 24.69 18.55
CA VAL A 826 11.64 23.62 19.51
C VAL A 826 11.32 24.07 20.94
N ALA A 827 11.75 25.27 21.34
CA ALA A 827 11.44 25.82 22.67
C ALA A 827 9.92 25.97 22.90
N ASN A 828 9.17 26.42 21.89
CA ASN A 828 7.72 26.53 21.96
C ASN A 828 7.04 25.16 22.08
N CYS A 829 7.52 24.15 21.35
CA CYS A 829 7.02 22.78 21.43
C CYS A 829 7.30 22.13 22.78
N ARG A 830 8.46 22.40 23.39
CA ARG A 830 8.75 21.93 24.76
C ARG A 830 7.78 22.50 25.80
N LEU A 831 7.26 23.71 25.60
CA LEU A 831 6.33 24.36 26.52
C LEU A 831 4.86 23.98 26.26
N HIS A 832 4.48 23.77 25.01
CA HIS A 832 3.06 23.69 24.63
C HIS A 832 2.69 22.52 23.70
N GLY A 833 3.68 21.83 23.11
CA GLY A 833 3.49 20.70 22.21
C GLY A 833 3.43 19.36 22.94
N GLY A 834 3.04 18.31 22.22
CA GLY A 834 3.18 16.92 22.65
C GLY A 834 4.49 16.30 22.15
N ASP A 835 4.67 15.02 22.44
CA ASP A 835 5.86 14.26 22.05
C ASP A 835 6.02 14.22 20.51
N TRP A 836 4.91 14.17 19.76
CA TRP A 836 4.95 14.17 18.30
C TRP A 836 5.35 15.53 17.73
N GLU A 837 4.79 16.63 18.24
CA GLU A 837 5.13 17.97 17.75
C GLU A 837 6.57 18.36 18.08
N LEU A 838 7.05 18.01 19.28
CA LEU A 838 8.46 18.18 19.64
C LEU A 838 9.37 17.32 18.75
N GLY A 839 8.96 16.08 18.48
CA GLY A 839 9.67 15.21 17.55
C GLY A 839 9.80 15.83 16.16
N CYS A 840 8.72 16.36 15.59
CA CYS A 840 8.77 17.03 14.29
C CYS A 840 9.68 18.27 14.29
N ALA A 841 9.61 19.11 15.33
CA ALA A 841 10.45 20.30 15.45
C ALA A 841 11.95 19.95 15.53
N LEU A 842 12.30 18.94 16.34
CA LEU A 842 13.68 18.44 16.45
C LEU A 842 14.15 17.79 15.15
N MET A 843 13.28 17.06 14.45
CA MET A 843 13.57 16.43 13.18
C MET A 843 13.90 17.46 12.10
N PHE A 844 13.07 18.51 11.96
CA PHE A 844 13.36 19.62 11.03
C PHE A 844 14.69 20.31 11.34
N ARG A 845 14.96 20.55 12.62
CA ARG A 845 16.25 21.12 13.04
C ARG A 845 17.42 20.18 12.72
N THR A 846 17.27 18.89 12.96
CA THR A 846 18.32 17.90 12.72
C THR A 846 18.69 17.82 11.24
N HIS A 847 17.72 17.62 10.35
CA HIS A 847 17.97 17.54 8.90
C HIS A 847 18.63 18.80 8.35
N MET A 848 18.23 19.98 8.82
CA MET A 848 18.86 21.22 8.40
C MET A 848 20.30 21.39 8.87
N VAL A 849 20.54 21.05 10.14
CA VAL A 849 21.82 21.35 10.79
C VAL A 849 22.90 20.45 10.21
N VAL A 850 22.61 19.19 9.88
CA VAL A 850 23.56 18.26 9.23
C VAL A 850 24.17 18.84 7.95
N ASP A 851 23.38 19.55 7.14
CA ASP A 851 23.82 20.13 5.86
C ASP A 851 24.39 21.56 5.96
N SER A 852 24.58 22.09 7.18
CA SER A 852 25.05 23.46 7.45
C SER A 852 26.50 23.51 8.00
N PRO A 853 27.21 24.65 7.98
CA PRO A 853 28.55 24.78 8.57
C PRO A 853 28.51 24.59 10.10
N GLY A 854 29.48 23.88 10.68
CA GLY A 854 29.43 23.43 12.08
C GLY A 854 28.33 22.39 12.38
N GLY A 855 27.80 21.77 11.33
CA GLY A 855 26.49 21.12 11.25
C GLY A 855 26.26 19.85 12.07
N LEU A 856 27.29 19.25 12.65
CA LEU A 856 27.09 18.11 13.55
C LEU A 856 26.90 18.53 15.02
N HIS A 857 27.05 19.82 15.34
CA HIS A 857 26.92 20.31 16.70
C HIS A 857 25.46 20.28 17.18
N GLY A 858 25.19 19.49 18.23
CA GLY A 858 23.85 19.30 18.81
C GLY A 858 23.02 18.19 18.14
N VAL A 859 23.49 17.63 17.02
CA VAL A 859 22.77 16.56 16.29
C VAL A 859 22.64 15.29 17.12
N ASP A 860 23.67 14.91 17.88
CA ASP A 860 23.62 13.69 18.71
C ASP A 860 22.62 13.82 19.86
N ASP A 861 22.51 15.01 20.47
CA ASP A 861 21.54 15.29 21.53
C ASP A 861 20.11 15.25 20.96
N ASP A 862 19.90 15.85 19.79
CA ASP A 862 18.62 15.84 19.09
C ASP A 862 18.21 14.43 18.66
N LEU A 863 19.12 13.67 18.05
CA LEU A 863 18.88 12.28 17.66
C LEU A 863 18.60 11.38 18.87
N ALA A 864 19.27 11.59 19.99
CA ALA A 864 19.00 10.84 21.22
C ALA A 864 17.58 11.11 21.75
N GLU A 865 17.17 12.37 21.79
CA GLU A 865 15.80 12.75 22.18
C GLU A 865 14.77 12.22 21.18
N LEU A 866 15.01 12.37 19.87
CA LEU A 866 14.17 11.88 18.78
C LEU A 866 13.95 10.36 18.82
N ARG A 867 14.97 9.56 19.13
CA ARG A 867 14.82 8.10 19.26
C ARG A 867 13.89 7.74 20.42
N VAL A 868 13.94 8.47 21.53
CA VAL A 868 13.02 8.26 22.67
C VAL A 868 11.60 8.68 22.30
N LEU A 869 11.44 9.85 21.67
CA LEU A 869 10.13 10.37 21.26
C LEU A 869 9.47 9.47 20.23
N SER A 870 10.18 9.10 19.15
CA SER A 870 9.65 8.26 18.07
C SER A 870 9.22 6.86 18.55
N LEU A 871 9.92 6.27 19.51
CA LEU A 871 9.51 5.00 20.13
C LEU A 871 8.23 5.14 20.97
N ARG A 872 8.08 6.25 21.68
CA ARG A 872 6.92 6.48 22.55
C ARG A 872 5.67 6.84 21.76
N VAL A 873 5.82 7.66 20.73
CA VAL A 873 4.77 8.00 19.76
C VAL A 873 4.36 6.75 18.98
N GLY A 874 5.35 5.98 18.50
CA GLY A 874 5.15 4.69 17.86
C GLY A 874 4.65 4.75 16.42
N ASP A 875 4.50 5.94 15.83
CA ASP A 875 4.16 6.09 14.43
C ASP A 875 5.38 5.74 13.55
N ARG A 876 5.12 5.10 12.41
CA ARG A 876 6.18 4.57 11.54
C ARG A 876 6.81 5.66 10.69
N TRP A 877 6.04 6.69 10.36
CA TRP A 877 6.54 7.86 9.63
C TRP A 877 7.68 8.53 10.39
N MET A 878 7.46 8.97 11.62
CA MET A 878 8.49 9.64 12.42
C MET A 878 9.70 8.74 12.63
N ARG A 879 9.49 7.45 12.89
CA ARG A 879 10.60 6.50 13.02
C ARG A 879 11.44 6.40 11.74
N ALA A 880 10.81 6.37 10.57
CA ALA A 880 11.53 6.35 9.29
C ALA A 880 12.38 7.61 9.12
N GLN A 881 11.83 8.77 9.44
CA GLN A 881 12.53 10.05 9.36
C GLN A 881 13.69 10.16 10.35
N VAL A 882 13.52 9.69 11.58
CA VAL A 882 14.62 9.63 12.57
C VAL A 882 15.75 8.72 12.08
N CYS A 883 15.42 7.60 11.43
CA CYS A 883 16.42 6.76 10.77
C CYS A 883 17.07 7.46 9.57
N GLY A 884 16.31 8.21 8.76
CA GLY A 884 16.84 9.04 7.66
C GLY A 884 17.86 10.07 8.16
N ALA A 885 17.48 10.88 9.16
CA ALA A 885 18.35 11.89 9.78
C ALA A 885 19.59 11.28 10.42
N ALA A 886 19.44 10.14 11.10
CA ALA A 886 20.57 9.40 11.64
C ALA A 886 21.49 8.91 10.52
N GLY A 887 20.94 8.35 9.44
CA GLY A 887 21.69 7.93 8.26
C GLY A 887 22.50 9.07 7.64
N GLU A 888 21.91 10.26 7.52
CA GLU A 888 22.58 11.46 7.02
C GLU A 888 23.73 11.91 7.93
N ALA A 889 23.49 11.94 9.24
CA ALA A 889 24.53 12.29 10.21
C ALA A 889 25.70 11.28 10.20
N GLU A 890 25.41 9.99 10.07
CA GLU A 890 26.44 8.93 9.95
C GLU A 890 27.19 9.00 8.61
N MET A 891 26.49 9.32 7.51
CA MET A 891 27.08 9.56 6.20
C MET A 891 28.04 10.75 6.23
N ALA A 892 27.64 11.87 6.85
CA ALA A 892 28.48 13.05 7.03
C ALA A 892 29.76 12.75 7.84
N ARG A 893 29.71 11.76 8.74
CA ARG A 893 30.85 11.32 9.56
C ARG A 893 31.72 10.25 8.90
N GLY A 894 31.35 9.78 7.70
CA GLY A 894 32.02 8.67 7.01
C GLY A 894 31.77 7.29 7.64
N ARG A 895 30.76 7.15 8.51
CA ARG A 895 30.40 5.89 9.19
C ARG A 895 29.36 5.12 8.36
N PHE A 896 29.83 4.57 7.24
CA PHE A 896 28.97 3.99 6.20
C PHE A 896 28.16 2.77 6.64
N VAL A 897 28.70 1.92 7.51
CA VAL A 897 27.99 0.71 8.01
C VAL A 897 26.80 1.11 8.86
N GLU A 898 27.00 2.08 9.75
CA GLU A 898 25.94 2.65 10.58
C GLU A 898 24.90 3.37 9.72
N ALA A 899 25.33 4.20 8.75
CA ALA A 899 24.43 4.89 7.82
C ALA A 899 23.57 3.91 7.01
N GLU A 900 24.16 2.84 6.49
CA GLU A 900 23.48 1.81 5.70
C GLU A 900 22.38 1.11 6.52
N ARG A 901 22.66 0.81 7.80
CA ARG A 901 21.67 0.22 8.71
C ARG A 901 20.48 1.15 8.93
N GLU A 902 20.72 2.44 9.16
CA GLU A 902 19.65 3.39 9.39
C GLU A 902 18.83 3.63 8.11
N TYR A 903 19.45 3.81 6.94
CA TYR A 903 18.71 3.98 5.68
C TYR A 903 17.89 2.75 5.28
N ARG A 904 18.37 1.54 5.55
CA ARG A 904 17.57 0.32 5.33
C ARG A 904 16.34 0.25 6.23
N GLU A 905 16.48 0.63 7.50
CA GLU A 905 15.33 0.68 8.42
C GLU A 905 14.35 1.78 8.01
N ALA A 906 14.84 2.95 7.58
CA ALA A 906 14.01 4.01 7.02
C ALA A 906 13.22 3.51 5.81
N LEU A 907 13.89 2.84 4.86
CA LEU A 907 13.27 2.28 3.66
C LEU A 907 12.19 1.24 4.01
N ARG A 908 12.48 0.34 4.95
CA ARG A 908 11.52 -0.67 5.44
C ARG A 908 10.27 -0.01 6.04
N LEU A 909 10.46 0.99 6.90
CA LEU A 909 9.35 1.72 7.54
C LEU A 909 8.55 2.56 6.54
N ALA A 910 9.21 3.18 5.56
CA ALA A 910 8.56 3.90 4.47
C ALA A 910 7.63 2.95 3.67
N TYR A 911 8.10 1.74 3.36
CA TYR A 911 7.28 0.71 2.72
C TYR A 911 6.05 0.29 3.56
N GLU A 912 6.21 0.11 4.87
CA GLU A 912 5.08 -0.25 5.76
C GLU A 912 3.99 0.83 5.79
N VAL A 913 4.37 2.10 5.78
CA VAL A 913 3.43 3.23 5.76
C VAL A 913 2.83 3.44 4.37
N GLY A 914 3.47 2.91 3.32
CA GLY A 914 3.14 3.18 1.94
C GLY A 914 3.65 4.54 1.45
N ALA A 915 4.75 5.03 2.03
CA ALA A 915 5.42 6.27 1.67
C ALA A 915 6.54 6.01 0.65
N TYR A 916 6.14 5.59 -0.55
CA TYR A 916 7.07 5.14 -1.58
C TYR A 916 7.87 6.27 -2.23
N ALA A 917 7.44 7.54 -2.13
CA ALA A 917 8.14 8.63 -2.81
C ALA A 917 9.54 8.92 -2.24
N GLU A 918 9.82 8.56 -0.99
CA GLU A 918 11.18 8.67 -0.42
C GLU A 918 12.08 7.48 -0.81
N SER A 919 11.48 6.36 -1.21
CA SER A 919 12.22 5.11 -1.47
C SER A 919 13.32 5.30 -2.52
N PRO A 920 13.09 6.00 -3.66
CA PRO A 920 14.14 6.25 -4.65
C PRO A 920 15.33 7.05 -4.09
N PHE A 921 15.09 8.05 -3.22
CA PHE A 921 16.18 8.79 -2.57
C PHE A 921 16.94 7.91 -1.57
N LEU A 922 16.24 7.14 -0.73
CA LEU A 922 16.87 6.21 0.22
C LEU A 922 17.68 5.13 -0.52
N MET A 923 17.18 4.61 -1.64
CA MET A 923 17.91 3.70 -2.53
C MET A 923 19.15 4.36 -3.13
N ALA A 924 19.03 5.59 -3.63
CA ALA A 924 20.17 6.33 -4.16
C ALA A 924 21.23 6.63 -3.08
N ARG A 925 20.82 6.87 -1.82
CA ARG A 925 21.75 6.99 -0.68
C ARG A 925 22.45 5.67 -0.35
N LEU A 926 21.75 4.54 -0.40
CA LEU A 926 22.37 3.21 -0.26
C LEU A 926 23.36 2.93 -1.41
N ALA A 927 23.05 3.38 -2.62
CA ALA A 927 23.95 3.30 -3.77
C ALA A 927 25.20 4.18 -3.57
N GLU A 928 25.02 5.40 -3.06
CA GLU A 928 26.13 6.29 -2.69
C GLU A 928 27.05 5.65 -1.64
N ILE A 929 26.48 4.99 -0.62
CA ILE A 929 27.26 4.24 0.38
C ILE A 929 28.09 3.13 -0.28
N SER A 930 27.48 2.38 -1.20
CA SER A 930 28.15 1.30 -1.94
C SER A 930 29.34 1.85 -2.74
N TYR A 931 29.12 2.97 -3.45
CA TYR A 931 30.16 3.67 -4.20
C TYR A 931 31.30 4.15 -3.30
N ARG A 932 30.98 4.85 -2.21
CA ARG A 932 31.97 5.38 -1.26
C ARG A 932 32.71 4.29 -0.48
N SER A 933 32.15 3.08 -0.41
CA SER A 933 32.76 1.89 0.18
C SER A 933 33.61 1.09 -0.82
N GLY A 934 33.62 1.48 -2.11
CA GLY A 934 34.40 0.86 -3.17
C GLY A 934 33.67 -0.22 -3.99
N ASP A 935 32.40 -0.50 -3.70
CA ASP A 935 31.57 -1.43 -4.47
C ASP A 935 30.85 -0.70 -5.62
N VAL A 936 31.59 -0.51 -6.72
CA VAL A 936 31.09 0.23 -7.89
C VAL A 936 29.98 -0.53 -8.63
N GLU A 937 30.07 -1.85 -8.72
CA GLU A 937 29.08 -2.68 -9.42
C GLU A 937 27.75 -2.72 -8.64
N GLY A 938 27.82 -2.89 -7.32
CA GLY A 938 26.67 -2.79 -6.43
C GLY A 938 26.04 -1.39 -6.46
N ALA A 939 26.86 -0.33 -6.50
CA ALA A 939 26.38 1.04 -6.62
C ALA A 939 25.61 1.28 -7.93
N LEU A 940 26.13 0.85 -9.09
CA LEU A 940 25.44 1.01 -10.37
C LEU A 940 24.11 0.25 -10.40
N THR A 941 24.07 -0.96 -9.86
CA THR A 941 22.85 -1.76 -9.73
C THR A 941 21.80 -1.05 -8.86
N ALA A 942 22.21 -0.54 -7.69
CA ALA A 942 21.32 0.18 -6.79
C ALA A 942 20.85 1.53 -7.38
N LEU A 943 21.66 2.20 -8.20
CA LEU A 943 21.26 3.41 -8.94
C LEU A 943 20.20 3.09 -10.01
N ASP A 944 20.27 1.93 -10.66
CA ASP A 944 19.25 1.47 -11.61
C ASP A 944 17.94 1.15 -10.91
N GLU A 945 17.99 0.51 -9.75
CA GLU A 945 16.82 0.28 -8.90
C GLU A 945 16.21 1.61 -8.43
N ALA A 946 17.03 2.57 -7.99
CA ALA A 946 16.58 3.90 -7.59
C ALA A 946 15.91 4.64 -8.75
N ASN A 947 16.48 4.60 -9.96
CA ASN A 947 15.89 5.25 -11.13
C ASN A 947 14.58 4.57 -11.56
N GLY A 948 14.55 3.22 -11.56
CA GLY A 948 13.34 2.47 -11.85
C GLY A 948 12.23 2.70 -10.81
N ALA A 949 12.60 2.90 -9.54
CA ALA A 949 11.67 3.29 -8.49
C ALA A 949 11.19 4.75 -8.66
N ALA A 950 12.08 5.67 -9.04
CA ALA A 950 11.71 7.06 -9.35
C ALA A 950 10.69 7.13 -10.49
N ASP A 951 10.91 6.39 -11.59
CA ASP A 951 9.98 6.28 -12.73
C ASP A 951 8.67 5.57 -12.36
N ARG A 952 8.68 4.72 -11.31
CA ARG A 952 7.50 3.99 -10.83
C ARG A 952 6.63 4.86 -9.94
N TYR A 953 7.26 5.64 -9.07
CA TYR A 953 6.58 6.45 -8.06
C TYR A 953 6.41 7.92 -8.46
N GLY A 954 6.88 8.31 -9.65
CA GLY A 954 6.71 9.67 -10.18
C GLY A 954 7.55 10.69 -9.42
N VAL A 955 8.80 10.35 -9.10
CA VAL A 955 9.74 11.20 -8.35
C VAL A 955 10.92 11.60 -9.25
N PRO A 956 10.69 12.47 -10.25
CA PRO A 956 11.68 12.77 -11.29
C PRO A 956 12.98 13.39 -10.75
N ASP A 957 12.94 14.03 -9.57
CA ASP A 957 14.07 14.75 -8.99
C ASP A 957 15.23 13.84 -8.56
N VAL A 958 14.94 12.58 -8.23
CA VAL A 958 15.99 11.59 -7.92
C VAL A 958 16.89 11.34 -9.11
N ARG A 959 16.38 11.55 -10.34
CA ARG A 959 17.17 11.39 -11.55
C ARG A 959 18.39 12.30 -11.57
N ALA A 960 18.27 13.56 -11.13
CA ALA A 960 19.41 14.48 -11.10
C ALA A 960 20.52 13.96 -10.18
N PHE A 961 20.15 13.41 -9.02
CA PHE A 961 21.08 12.81 -8.06
C PHE A 961 21.69 11.50 -8.56
N VAL A 962 20.89 10.62 -9.18
CA VAL A 962 21.36 9.38 -9.79
C VAL A 962 22.36 9.66 -10.92
N LEU A 963 22.04 10.61 -11.80
CA LEU A 963 22.92 11.01 -12.90
C LEU A 963 24.23 11.62 -12.39
N LEU A 964 24.19 12.41 -11.30
CA LEU A 964 25.37 12.99 -10.67
C LEU A 964 26.32 11.89 -10.17
N LEU A 965 25.78 10.90 -9.44
CA LEU A 965 26.57 9.76 -8.94
C LEU A 965 27.12 8.91 -10.09
N ARG A 966 26.32 8.63 -11.14
CA ARG A 966 26.78 7.92 -12.33
C ARG A 966 27.91 8.65 -13.04
N SER A 967 27.82 9.98 -13.16
CA SER A 967 28.89 10.78 -13.78
C SER A 967 30.18 10.72 -12.97
N HIS A 968 30.11 10.79 -11.64
CA HIS A 968 31.28 10.58 -10.77
C HIS A 968 31.90 9.19 -10.94
N ILE A 969 31.07 8.13 -11.00
CA ILE A 969 31.54 6.76 -11.24
C ILE A 969 32.22 6.64 -12.60
N ALA A 970 31.61 7.15 -13.67
CA ALA A 970 32.16 7.12 -15.03
C ALA A 970 33.50 7.86 -15.10
N LEU A 971 33.61 9.04 -14.47
CA LEU A 971 34.89 9.76 -14.39
C LEU A 971 35.96 8.96 -13.63
N HIS A 972 35.58 8.32 -12.52
CA HIS A 972 36.49 7.48 -11.73
C HIS A 972 36.99 6.25 -12.51
N GLN A 973 36.16 5.68 -13.39
CA GLN A 973 36.53 4.58 -14.29
C GLN A 973 37.31 5.03 -15.53
N GLY A 974 37.50 6.33 -15.73
CA GLY A 974 38.21 6.90 -16.89
C GLY A 974 37.35 7.08 -18.15
N GLU A 975 36.02 6.93 -18.05
CA GLU A 975 35.07 7.09 -19.15
C GLU A 975 34.69 8.57 -19.37
N VAL A 976 35.68 9.42 -19.65
CA VAL A 976 35.54 10.89 -19.66
C VAL A 976 34.40 11.38 -20.58
N ALA A 977 34.31 10.85 -21.81
CA ALA A 977 33.28 11.25 -22.76
C ALA A 977 31.85 10.91 -22.27
N HIS A 978 31.69 9.77 -21.60
CA HIS A 978 30.41 9.35 -21.04
C HIS A 978 30.05 10.19 -19.80
N ALA A 979 31.02 10.43 -18.92
CA ALA A 979 30.86 11.29 -17.76
C ALA A 979 30.43 12.72 -18.14
N ARG A 980 30.99 13.28 -19.23
CA ARG A 980 30.60 14.59 -19.78
C ARG A 980 29.13 14.62 -20.22
N VAL A 981 28.68 13.62 -20.98
CA VAL A 981 27.27 13.51 -21.40
C VAL A 981 26.35 13.45 -20.18
N LEU A 982 26.67 12.60 -19.19
CA LEU A 982 25.89 12.52 -17.96
C LEU A 982 25.88 13.84 -17.19
N CYS A 983 27.01 14.55 -17.10
CA CYS A 983 27.11 15.85 -16.42
C CYS A 983 26.20 16.91 -17.08
N ASP A 984 26.11 16.92 -18.41
CA ASP A 984 25.20 17.81 -19.13
C ASP A 984 23.73 17.43 -18.88
N GLU A 985 23.41 16.14 -18.83
CA GLU A 985 22.07 15.66 -18.46
C GLU A 985 21.68 16.04 -17.02
N VAL A 986 22.63 16.00 -16.07
CA VAL A 986 22.39 16.48 -14.69
C VAL A 986 21.97 17.94 -14.69
N ARG A 987 22.62 18.81 -15.48
CA ARG A 987 22.27 20.24 -15.56
C ARG A 987 20.86 20.45 -16.09
N VAL A 988 20.48 19.69 -17.11
CA VAL A 988 19.13 19.74 -17.68
C VAL A 988 18.11 19.29 -16.64
N ALA A 989 18.36 18.16 -15.96
CA ALA A 989 17.48 17.64 -14.93
C ALA A 989 17.35 18.60 -13.72
N ALA A 990 18.47 19.14 -13.24
CA ALA A 990 18.50 20.08 -12.12
C ALA A 990 17.85 21.44 -12.47
N GLY A 991 17.89 21.87 -13.73
CA GLY A 991 17.25 23.09 -14.20
C GLY A 991 15.72 23.11 -14.06
N ALA A 992 15.10 21.93 -13.94
CA ALA A 992 13.67 21.78 -13.69
C ALA A 992 13.27 22.09 -12.23
N GLY A 993 14.20 21.99 -11.27
CA GLY A 993 13.97 22.26 -9.84
C GLY A 993 14.78 23.43 -9.27
N THR A 994 14.88 23.51 -7.95
CA THR A 994 15.75 24.42 -7.17
C THR A 994 16.71 23.57 -6.36
N PRO A 995 17.84 23.13 -6.95
CA PRO A 995 18.76 22.22 -6.27
C PRO A 995 19.44 22.86 -5.06
N PRO A 996 19.71 22.07 -3.99
CA PRO A 996 20.36 22.57 -2.80
C PRO A 996 21.79 23.00 -3.12
N PRO A 997 22.34 23.99 -2.39
CA PRO A 997 23.68 24.52 -2.66
C PRO A 997 24.77 23.45 -2.71
N GLN A 998 24.66 22.43 -1.85
CA GLN A 998 25.58 21.29 -1.77
C GLN A 998 25.61 20.48 -3.08
N PHE A 999 24.44 20.27 -3.69
CA PHE A 999 24.31 19.57 -4.97
C PHE A 999 24.93 20.40 -6.10
N VAL A 1000 24.66 21.71 -6.11
CA VAL A 1000 25.22 22.64 -7.10
C VAL A 1000 26.75 22.67 -6.99
N ALA A 1001 27.29 22.72 -5.76
CA ALA A 1001 28.72 22.66 -5.51
C ALA A 1001 29.35 21.35 -6.00
N ALA A 1002 28.71 20.20 -5.74
CA ALA A 1002 29.18 18.90 -6.24
C ALA A 1002 29.17 18.81 -7.78
N LEU A 1003 28.12 19.29 -8.44
CA LEU A 1003 28.02 19.33 -9.90
C LEU A 1003 29.09 20.25 -10.52
N ASN A 1004 29.33 21.43 -9.92
CA ASN A 1004 30.34 22.37 -10.40
C ASN A 1004 31.76 21.83 -10.19
N MET A 1005 32.01 21.13 -9.07
CA MET A 1005 33.27 20.43 -8.82
C MET A 1005 33.51 19.32 -9.85
N LEU A 1006 32.48 18.51 -10.16
CA LEU A 1006 32.55 17.48 -11.20
C LEU A 1006 32.86 18.06 -12.58
N ASP A 1007 32.21 19.18 -12.95
CA ASP A 1007 32.48 19.88 -14.22
C ASP A 1007 33.92 20.41 -14.29
N ALA A 1008 34.44 20.93 -13.17
CA ALA A 1008 35.82 21.38 -13.08
C ALA A 1008 36.83 20.23 -13.22
N ASP A 1009 36.57 19.10 -12.56
CA ASP A 1009 37.39 17.88 -12.67
C ASP A 1009 37.39 17.34 -14.11
N LEU A 1010 36.21 17.26 -14.76
CA LEU A 1010 36.09 16.84 -16.17
C LEU A 1010 36.87 17.78 -17.10
N THR A 1011 36.74 19.09 -16.89
CA THR A 1011 37.43 20.11 -17.69
C THR A 1011 38.95 20.02 -17.51
N ALA A 1012 39.42 19.70 -16.30
CA ALA A 1012 40.84 19.46 -16.04
C ALA A 1012 41.38 18.24 -16.81
N VAL A 1013 40.61 17.15 -16.87
CA VAL A 1013 40.99 15.94 -17.61
C VAL A 1013 40.98 16.18 -19.13
N GLU A 1014 40.00 16.93 -19.64
CA GLU A 1014 39.87 17.19 -21.09
C GLU A 1014 40.81 18.28 -21.61
N SER A 1015 41.03 19.33 -20.84
CA SER A 1015 41.71 20.57 -21.29
C SER A 1015 42.91 20.99 -20.44
N GLY A 1016 43.27 20.21 -19.42
CA GLY A 1016 44.40 20.44 -18.54
C GLY A 1016 44.04 21.11 -17.20
N PRO A 1017 44.84 20.86 -16.14
CA PRO A 1017 44.58 21.36 -14.78
C PRO A 1017 44.50 22.88 -14.67
N GLU A 1018 45.22 23.62 -15.53
CA GLU A 1018 45.16 25.09 -15.64
C GLU A 1018 43.74 25.63 -15.89
N ARG A 1019 42.86 24.82 -16.52
CA ARG A 1019 41.48 25.21 -16.85
C ARG A 1019 40.46 24.81 -15.81
N GLY A 1020 40.70 23.71 -15.08
CA GLY A 1020 39.81 23.27 -14.00
C GLY A 1020 40.02 24.05 -12.69
N LEU A 1021 41.26 24.46 -12.40
CA LEU A 1021 41.59 25.16 -11.16
C LEU A 1021 40.80 26.47 -10.91
N PRO A 1022 40.58 27.36 -11.91
CA PRO A 1022 39.74 28.55 -11.75
C PRO A 1022 38.28 28.20 -11.42
N MET A 1023 37.75 27.14 -12.04
CA MET A 1023 36.38 26.67 -11.80
C MET A 1023 36.21 26.15 -10.37
N LEU A 1024 37.21 25.44 -9.82
CA LEU A 1024 37.20 25.03 -8.41
C LEU A 1024 37.27 26.22 -7.46
N ALA A 1025 38.03 27.27 -7.79
CA ALA A 1025 38.08 28.50 -6.98
C ALA A 1025 36.72 29.22 -6.95
N ASP A 1026 36.05 29.31 -8.09
CA ASP A 1026 34.71 29.88 -8.19
C ASP A 1026 33.67 29.02 -7.45
N THR A 1027 33.79 27.69 -7.57
CA THR A 1027 32.93 26.73 -6.87
C THR A 1027 33.08 26.85 -5.35
N LEU A 1028 34.31 26.94 -4.84
CA LEU A 1028 34.56 27.13 -3.40
C LEU A 1028 34.03 28.48 -2.91
N ARG A 1029 34.19 29.55 -3.71
CA ARG A 1029 33.64 30.87 -3.35
C ARG A 1029 32.12 30.83 -3.21
N GLN A 1030 31.44 30.20 -4.16
CA GLN A 1030 29.99 30.04 -4.12
C GLN A 1030 29.56 29.16 -2.94
N ALA A 1031 30.25 28.04 -2.70
CA ALA A 1031 29.98 27.15 -1.57
C ALA A 1031 30.09 27.87 -0.21
N VAL A 1032 31.07 28.77 -0.05
CA VAL A 1032 31.21 29.60 1.15
C VAL A 1032 30.07 30.62 1.28
N ALA A 1033 29.69 31.27 0.17
CA ALA A 1033 28.57 32.22 0.16
C ALA A 1033 27.24 31.54 0.55
N ASP A 1034 27.01 30.35 0.01
CA ASP A 1034 25.79 29.58 0.24
C ASP A 1034 25.82 28.72 1.53
N GLN A 1035 26.85 28.89 2.36
CA GLN A 1035 27.00 28.19 3.64
C GLN A 1035 26.96 26.65 3.48
N CYS A 1036 27.69 26.11 2.51
CA CYS A 1036 27.84 24.66 2.34
C CYS A 1036 28.62 24.02 3.51
N ALA A 1037 28.26 22.78 3.84
CA ALA A 1037 28.91 22.00 4.90
C ALA A 1037 30.41 21.75 4.64
N GLU A 1038 31.13 21.47 5.73
CA GLU A 1038 32.57 21.22 5.76
C GLU A 1038 32.99 20.04 4.87
N ALA A 1039 32.17 18.99 4.77
CA ALA A 1039 32.43 17.85 3.89
C ALA A 1039 32.47 18.23 2.40
N VAL A 1040 31.63 19.18 1.98
CA VAL A 1040 31.57 19.65 0.59
C VAL A 1040 32.71 20.61 0.29
N THR A 1041 32.97 21.57 1.17
CA THR A 1041 34.10 22.50 1.02
C THR A 1041 35.45 21.76 1.08
N SER A 1042 35.59 20.77 1.96
CA SER A 1042 36.77 19.88 2.01
C SER A 1042 36.95 19.07 0.71
N SER A 1043 35.87 18.54 0.13
CA SER A 1043 35.94 17.82 -1.16
C SER A 1043 36.44 18.70 -2.31
N ILE A 1044 36.02 19.98 -2.34
CA ILE A 1044 36.49 20.95 -3.34
C ILE A 1044 37.99 21.23 -3.15
N LEU A 1045 38.45 21.36 -1.89
CA LEU A 1045 39.87 21.54 -1.57
C LEU A 1045 40.73 20.33 -1.94
N ASP A 1046 40.23 19.11 -1.73
CA ASP A 1046 40.91 17.87 -2.13
C ASP A 1046 41.07 17.82 -3.67
N SER A 1047 40.02 18.15 -4.44
CA SER A 1047 40.12 18.26 -5.90
C SER A 1047 41.11 19.36 -6.34
N ALA A 1048 41.09 20.52 -5.67
CA ALA A 1048 42.02 21.61 -5.98
C ALA A 1048 43.48 21.24 -5.71
N ALA A 1049 43.75 20.58 -4.58
CA ALA A 1049 45.07 20.08 -4.24
C ALA A 1049 45.57 19.03 -5.23
N HIS A 1050 44.67 18.18 -5.74
CA HIS A 1050 45.00 17.23 -6.79
C HIS A 1050 45.44 17.94 -8.08
N LEU A 1051 44.71 18.97 -8.54
CA LEU A 1051 45.10 19.73 -9.74
C LEU A 1051 46.40 20.51 -9.53
N LEU A 1052 46.61 21.13 -8.37
CA LEU A 1052 47.88 21.81 -8.04
C LEU A 1052 49.07 20.84 -8.01
N THR A 1053 48.85 19.61 -7.57
CA THR A 1053 49.88 18.56 -7.63
C THR A 1053 50.26 18.22 -9.08
N GLN A 1054 49.28 18.14 -9.99
CA GLN A 1054 49.56 17.93 -11.42
C GLN A 1054 50.32 19.11 -12.05
N LEU A 1055 50.11 20.32 -11.53
CA LEU A 1055 50.82 21.55 -11.93
C LEU A 1055 52.22 21.68 -11.30
N GLY A 1056 52.60 20.78 -10.38
CA GLY A 1056 53.86 20.80 -9.66
C GLY A 1056 53.91 21.76 -8.46
N ASP A 1057 52.79 22.38 -8.08
CA ASP A 1057 52.68 23.25 -6.90
C ASP A 1057 52.39 22.43 -5.62
N HIS A 1058 53.37 21.59 -5.29
CA HIS A 1058 53.32 20.72 -4.11
C HIS A 1058 53.18 21.49 -2.78
N PRO A 1059 53.80 22.67 -2.56
CA PRO A 1059 53.60 23.44 -1.34
C PRO A 1059 52.14 23.84 -1.11
N ARG A 1060 51.47 24.43 -2.10
CA ARG A 1060 50.06 24.84 -1.94
C ARG A 1060 49.13 23.64 -1.85
N ALA A 1061 49.36 22.61 -2.66
CA ALA A 1061 48.61 21.35 -2.55
C ALA A 1061 48.68 20.78 -1.13
N THR A 1062 49.86 20.80 -0.50
CA THR A 1062 50.06 20.33 0.88
C THR A 1062 49.29 21.18 1.91
N ARG A 1063 49.24 22.50 1.74
CA ARG A 1063 48.47 23.40 2.62
C ARG A 1063 46.98 23.17 2.50
N LEU A 1064 46.46 23.04 1.26
CA LEU A 1064 45.03 22.80 1.02
C LEU A 1064 44.60 21.43 1.55
N LEU A 1065 45.42 20.38 1.41
CA LEU A 1065 45.15 19.07 2.02
C LEU A 1065 45.11 19.13 3.56
N ALA A 1066 46.01 19.89 4.18
CA ALA A 1066 45.98 20.09 5.63
C ALA A 1066 44.76 20.91 6.10
N ALA A 1067 44.32 21.89 5.32
CA ALA A 1067 43.09 22.63 5.59
C ALA A 1067 41.85 21.72 5.44
N ALA A 1068 41.82 20.89 4.40
CA ALA A 1068 40.77 19.87 4.20
C ALA A 1068 40.70 18.84 5.34
N ASP A 1069 41.87 18.40 5.85
CA ASP A 1069 41.96 17.56 7.07
C ASP A 1069 41.35 18.26 8.28
N ALA A 1070 41.71 19.52 8.50
CA ALA A 1070 41.23 20.30 9.64
C ALA A 1070 39.71 20.51 9.61
N LEU A 1071 39.13 20.73 8.43
CA LEU A 1071 37.68 20.84 8.22
C LEU A 1071 36.95 19.52 8.50
N LEU A 1072 37.52 18.37 8.14
CA LEU A 1072 36.91 17.06 8.42
C LEU A 1072 37.10 16.61 9.88
N GLY A 1073 38.08 17.17 10.58
CA GLY A 1073 38.37 16.83 11.97
C GLY A 1073 38.76 15.35 12.13
N PRO A 1074 38.14 14.60 13.06
CA PRO A 1074 38.47 13.19 13.30
C PRO A 1074 37.88 12.23 12.24
N HIS A 1075 37.10 12.73 11.29
CA HIS A 1075 36.37 11.91 10.33
C HIS A 1075 37.26 11.50 9.14
N PRO A 1076 37.24 10.24 8.71
CA PRO A 1076 38.05 9.78 7.59
C PRO A 1076 37.56 10.36 6.26
N ARG A 1077 38.49 10.65 5.34
CA ARG A 1077 38.13 10.99 3.95
C ARG A 1077 37.41 9.80 3.29
N PRO A 1078 36.29 10.02 2.60
CA PRO A 1078 35.61 8.97 1.85
C PRO A 1078 36.41 8.57 0.58
N ALA A 1079 36.19 7.36 0.05
CA ALA A 1079 36.64 7.04 -1.30
C ALA A 1079 35.71 7.68 -2.35
N PRO A 1080 36.23 8.14 -3.50
CA PRO A 1080 37.62 8.05 -3.96
C PRO A 1080 38.54 9.20 -3.50
N GLN A 1081 38.04 10.19 -2.76
CA GLN A 1081 38.81 11.37 -2.33
C GLN A 1081 40.05 10.98 -1.51
N HIS A 1082 39.92 9.99 -0.62
CA HIS A 1082 41.02 9.45 0.16
C HIS A 1082 42.20 8.99 -0.72
N VAL A 1083 41.93 8.26 -1.80
CA VAL A 1083 42.95 7.75 -2.73
C VAL A 1083 43.66 8.91 -3.45
N ARG A 1084 42.89 9.92 -3.91
CA ARG A 1084 43.47 11.11 -4.56
C ARG A 1084 44.35 11.91 -3.60
N ALA A 1085 43.89 12.09 -2.36
CA ALA A 1085 44.63 12.78 -1.31
C ALA A 1085 45.93 12.04 -0.96
N GLU A 1086 45.90 10.71 -0.83
CA GLU A 1086 47.11 9.91 -0.58
C GLU A 1086 48.13 10.01 -1.72
N LEU A 1087 47.67 9.98 -2.97
CA LEU A 1087 48.54 10.17 -4.14
C LEU A 1087 49.18 11.56 -4.16
N ALA A 1088 48.39 12.60 -3.86
CA ALA A 1088 48.88 13.98 -3.77
C ALA A 1088 49.88 14.15 -2.61
N ASP A 1089 49.59 13.56 -1.45
CA ASP A 1089 50.50 13.54 -0.29
C ASP A 1089 51.81 12.81 -0.60
N ALA A 1090 51.75 11.66 -1.28
CA ALA A 1090 52.92 10.90 -1.68
C ALA A 1090 53.80 11.70 -2.66
N ALA A 1091 53.19 12.33 -3.67
CA ALA A 1091 53.89 13.20 -4.62
C ALA A 1091 54.52 14.42 -3.93
N ALA A 1092 53.81 15.05 -3.00
CA ALA A 1092 54.32 16.19 -2.25
C ALA A 1092 55.49 15.81 -1.33
N ARG A 1093 55.45 14.65 -0.67
CA ARG A 1093 56.56 14.14 0.16
C ARG A 1093 57.81 13.88 -0.65
N ASP A 1094 57.66 13.31 -1.85
CA ASP A 1094 58.77 13.05 -2.77
C ASP A 1094 59.39 14.36 -3.29
N ALA A 1095 58.57 15.33 -3.68
CA ALA A 1095 59.03 16.60 -4.24
C ALA A 1095 59.62 17.58 -3.21
N LEU A 1096 59.08 17.64 -1.99
CA LEU A 1096 59.45 18.65 -0.98
C LEU A 1096 60.50 18.14 0.03
N GLY A 1097 60.59 16.83 0.23
CA GLY A 1097 61.33 16.24 1.35
C GLY A 1097 60.64 16.43 2.70
N ALA A 1098 61.04 15.63 3.70
CA ALA A 1098 60.31 15.47 4.97
C ALA A 1098 60.16 16.78 5.79
N GLU A 1099 61.22 17.59 5.90
CA GLU A 1099 61.18 18.82 6.72
C GLU A 1099 60.28 19.90 6.10
N ARG A 1100 60.38 20.12 4.78
CA ARG A 1100 59.57 21.12 4.09
C ARG A 1100 58.11 20.68 4.00
N TYR A 1101 57.85 19.41 3.72
CA TYR A 1101 56.50 18.87 3.76
C TYR A 1101 55.83 19.08 5.12
N ALA A 1102 56.53 18.78 6.22
CA ALA A 1102 56.00 19.00 7.58
C ALA A 1102 55.72 20.49 7.86
N ALA A 1103 56.59 21.39 7.39
CA ALA A 1103 56.38 22.82 7.52
C ALA A 1103 55.14 23.32 6.74
N GLU A 1104 54.97 22.90 5.49
CA GLU A 1104 53.80 23.29 4.68
C GLU A 1104 52.50 22.70 5.24
N ARG A 1105 52.50 21.45 5.74
CA ARG A 1105 51.34 20.88 6.47
C ARG A 1105 50.98 21.71 7.69
N ALA A 1106 51.97 22.13 8.48
CA ALA A 1106 51.76 22.96 9.66
C ALA A 1106 51.19 24.35 9.31
N LEU A 1107 51.56 24.92 8.17
CA LEU A 1107 51.00 26.18 7.66
C LEU A 1107 49.56 26.03 7.18
N GLY A 1108 49.18 24.87 6.63
CA GLY A 1108 47.83 24.63 6.14
C GLY A 1108 46.80 24.30 7.23
N THR A 1109 47.24 23.69 8.33
CA THR A 1109 46.35 23.23 9.43
C THR A 1109 45.46 24.34 10.03
N PRO A 1110 45.94 25.57 10.29
CA PRO A 1110 45.10 26.63 10.87
C PRO A 1110 44.27 27.42 9.85
N LEU A 1111 44.33 27.09 8.55
CA LEU A 1111 43.62 27.85 7.53
C LEU A 1111 42.11 27.66 7.66
N THR A 1112 41.36 28.76 7.71
CA THR A 1112 39.91 28.72 7.55
C THR A 1112 39.54 28.45 6.09
N VAL A 1113 38.28 28.09 5.81
CA VAL A 1113 37.82 27.91 4.42
C VAL A 1113 38.03 29.18 3.56
N THR A 1114 37.91 30.36 4.17
CA THR A 1114 38.18 31.65 3.51
C THR A 1114 39.67 31.83 3.22
N ASP A 1115 40.55 31.43 4.14
CA ASP A 1115 42.00 31.49 3.92
C ASP A 1115 42.43 30.49 2.83
N ALA A 1116 41.85 29.29 2.84
CA ALA A 1116 42.07 28.28 1.81
C ALA A 1116 41.58 28.75 0.42
N LEU A 1117 40.46 29.49 0.36
CA LEU A 1117 39.99 30.13 -0.87
C LEU A 1117 40.98 31.19 -1.37
N HIS A 1118 41.60 31.97 -0.49
CA HIS A 1118 42.65 32.91 -0.88
C HIS A 1118 43.88 32.19 -1.44
N GLU A 1119 44.38 31.15 -0.76
CA GLU A 1119 45.50 30.31 -1.24
C GLU A 1119 45.19 29.70 -2.63
N LEU A 1120 43.98 29.20 -2.83
CA LEU A 1120 43.53 28.66 -4.11
C LEU A 1120 43.48 29.75 -5.20
N THR A 1121 42.98 30.95 -4.86
CA THR A 1121 42.91 32.09 -5.79
C THR A 1121 44.30 32.62 -6.17
N ASP A 1122 45.27 32.54 -5.25
CA ASP A 1122 46.68 32.84 -5.55
C ASP A 1122 47.28 31.76 -6.49
N GLY A 1123 46.99 30.49 -6.25
CA GLY A 1123 47.39 29.39 -7.15
C GLY A 1123 46.87 29.55 -8.59
N VAL A 1124 45.62 29.98 -8.75
CA VAL A 1124 45.04 30.31 -10.08
C VAL A 1124 45.81 31.43 -10.78
N ARG A 1125 46.31 32.43 -10.04
CA ARG A 1125 47.10 33.53 -10.61
C ARG A 1125 48.50 33.10 -11.05
N ASP A 1126 49.10 32.16 -10.32
CA ASP A 1126 50.44 31.65 -10.59
C ASP A 1126 50.47 30.60 -11.72
N HIS A 1127 49.33 29.96 -11.99
CA HIS A 1127 49.15 28.98 -13.06
C HIS A 1127 48.06 29.42 -14.07
N PRO A 1128 48.29 30.50 -14.84
CA PRO A 1128 47.30 30.99 -15.79
C PRO A 1128 47.12 30.02 -16.96
N ALA A 1129 45.87 29.75 -17.34
CA ALA A 1129 45.57 28.96 -18.52
C ALA A 1129 46.20 29.59 -19.78
N GLY A 1130 46.99 28.81 -20.53
CA GLY A 1130 47.54 29.25 -21.81
C GLY A 1130 46.44 29.61 -22.83
N PRO A 1131 46.73 30.46 -23.84
CA PRO A 1131 45.75 30.81 -24.86
C PRO A 1131 45.23 29.56 -25.57
N SER A 1132 43.91 29.46 -25.73
CA SER A 1132 43.25 28.29 -26.32
C SER A 1132 43.79 27.95 -27.71
N ALA A 1133 44.10 26.67 -27.94
CA ALA A 1133 44.53 26.15 -29.25
C ALA A 1133 43.48 26.35 -30.38
N ALA A 1134 42.29 26.88 -30.07
CA ALA A 1134 41.30 27.32 -31.05
C ALA A 1134 41.57 28.73 -31.66
N GLN A 1135 42.64 29.42 -31.26
CA GLN A 1135 43.09 30.67 -31.88
C GLN A 1135 44.50 30.54 -32.44
N ALA A 1136 44.71 29.62 -33.38
CA ALA A 1136 45.82 29.77 -34.31
C ALA A 1136 45.49 30.95 -35.25
N PRO A 1137 46.31 32.01 -35.31
CA PRO A 1137 46.09 33.08 -36.27
C PRO A 1137 46.25 32.50 -37.67
N THR A 1138 45.22 32.64 -38.49
CA THR A 1138 45.37 32.50 -39.94
C THR A 1138 46.36 33.57 -40.38
N SER A 1139 47.51 33.12 -40.84
CA SER A 1139 48.59 33.93 -41.37
C SER A 1139 48.10 34.96 -42.39
N ARG A 1140 48.27 36.24 -42.06
CA ARG A 1140 48.97 37.23 -42.89
C ARG A 1140 49.46 38.41 -42.06
#